data_AF-A0A401I206-F1
#
_entry.id   AF-A0A401I206-F1
#
_cell.length_a   1.000
_cell.length_b   1.000
_cell.length_c   1.000
_cell.angle_alpha   90.00
_cell.angle_beta   90.00
_cell.angle_gamma   90.00
#
_symmetry.space_group_name_H-M   'P 1'
#
loop_
_entity.id
_entity.type
_entity.pdbx_description
1 polymer ?
#
loop_
_entity_poly.entity_id
_entity_poly.type
_entity_poly.pdbx_seq_one_letter_code
_entity_poly.pdbx_strand_id
1 'polypeptide(L)'
;MSNRFTKTAGRQTATWLLCAALVAPGSAAVGTLSPQTAEASGSIQAERVRVTPQQTNEVLHNPGMGWVLIDNAIPGHIDVGRTGTYPEIDNVAVLTHWGELEPTEGQYDWTLLDESIDYWAGLGKRIHFRISTDAMMISGYGYAKSVPEWLFQQYGVPYQERFDQGYTFKLPDYTDPVFMQKLETFLTAFADRYRDDPRLDIVDLRGYGTWGEWHSGHDFDSYAERISTLRTIVDKWYDAWDGDKILALSNSYEWRSEMTPAVNNPTSYEEYMSWSAFDHALTKPHLTFRRDGAAGALRTYDRQLLESFFRSNRSLPLIAEFFGTYGYYVGNGSGYSPDAALEEALELHPNYITIMGHDGDFGAADFYDERPDLVDEGNRRMGYRLVLNQAEFPSAVEAGGTLELQQLWSNLGVGRSYVNYPLKVYLTDSSGNTVWSGIDERFEMTGFVAGEMYETFSRFELPASLAAGAYDLRVALVDEQGDPAIRLAIAGEDAHKRYTLGTLTVADDAVVPPVDDTIREAFEGGSFASSDYVGGYQSVGVVTSQPGQAIGGASSAYGSAAQTEDWTEFLYSDTAKLALEPSTTYTVSFRYKGTEAPGEDGFYYFLARTGSGGFAHDKGFTTWRDESGLVRTKTVTFTTDAGFQDYYLIWGLRNGGALAIDDIVVTAHPATVYDSFEGGAFAASRYVGGYQGAGVISDQPGQTIGGAYSAYGSAAQTQDWTELLCSDTAKLKLAPATTYTVSFRYKGTAQPGANGFYYFLARTGSGGFAHDKGFTTWSDDTGQAGVQTVTFTTDAGFQDYYLIWGLHYGGALAIDDIVVTAHP
;
A
#
# COMPACT_ATOMS: atom_id res chain seq x y z
N MET A 1 -1.25 -46.36 55.85
CA MET A 1 0.06 -46.97 56.17
C MET A 1 1.09 -45.84 56.17
N SER A 2 1.33 -45.27 57.35
CA SER A 2 2.57 -45.47 58.12
C SER A 2 3.67 -44.46 57.70
N ASN A 3 3.59 -43.20 58.13
CA ASN A 3 4.28 -42.62 59.32
C ASN A 3 5.81 -42.54 59.17
N ARG A 4 6.42 -41.34 59.17
CA ARG A 4 7.23 -40.78 60.29
C ARG A 4 8.19 -39.63 59.87
N PHE A 5 8.00 -38.39 60.38
CA PHE A 5 8.81 -37.64 61.39
C PHE A 5 10.12 -37.01 60.83
N THR A 6 10.61 -35.77 61.08
CA THR A 6 10.20 -34.58 61.86
C THR A 6 11.20 -33.41 61.64
N LYS A 7 10.67 -32.18 61.49
CA LYS A 7 10.90 -30.94 62.28
C LYS A 7 12.28 -30.21 62.40
N THR A 8 12.20 -28.94 61.97
CA THR A 8 12.65 -27.64 62.57
C THR A 8 14.11 -27.17 62.61
N ALA A 9 14.34 -26.06 61.88
CA ALA A 9 14.79 -24.72 62.30
C ALA A 9 16.13 -24.52 63.07
N GLY A 10 16.95 -23.58 62.56
CA GLY A 10 18.04 -22.95 63.30
C GLY A 10 18.82 -21.92 62.49
N ARG A 11 18.82 -20.67 62.97
CA ARG A 11 19.48 -19.46 62.43
C ARG A 11 20.98 -19.40 62.78
N GLN A 12 21.71 -18.59 61.99
CA GLN A 12 22.80 -17.67 62.36
C GLN A 12 24.28 -18.15 62.47
N THR A 13 25.06 -17.62 61.51
CA THR A 13 26.32 -16.84 61.62
C THR A 13 27.60 -17.39 62.29
N ALA A 14 28.69 -17.18 61.54
CA ALA A 14 30.01 -16.66 61.92
C ALA A 14 31.13 -17.62 62.37
N THR A 15 32.08 -17.81 61.43
CA THR A 15 33.52 -17.49 61.48
C THR A 15 34.39 -18.04 62.62
N TRP A 16 35.45 -18.81 62.29
CA TRP A 16 36.86 -18.39 62.30
C TRP A 16 37.88 -19.55 62.42
N LEU A 17 39.08 -19.27 61.88
CA LEU A 17 40.43 -19.70 62.28
C LEU A 17 40.93 -21.11 61.83
N LEU A 18 42.06 -21.13 61.11
CA LEU A 18 43.36 -21.21 61.78
C LEU A 18 44.56 -20.89 60.86
N CYS A 19 45.48 -20.09 61.40
CA CYS A 19 46.81 -19.80 60.88
C CYS A 19 47.80 -20.96 61.12
N ALA A 20 48.85 -21.06 60.31
CA ALA A 20 50.24 -21.20 60.78
C ALA A 20 51.24 -20.99 59.62
N ALA A 21 52.26 -20.18 59.89
CA ALA A 21 53.38 -19.80 59.01
C ALA A 21 54.70 -20.40 59.54
N LEU A 22 55.74 -20.53 58.68
CA LEU A 22 57.21 -20.42 58.95
C LEU A 22 58.01 -21.05 57.78
N VAL A 23 59.20 -20.62 57.30
CA VAL A 23 59.94 -19.35 57.19
C VAL A 23 61.13 -19.57 56.21
N ALA A 24 61.32 -18.62 55.27
CA ALA A 24 62.55 -18.10 54.58
C ALA A 24 63.55 -19.02 53.83
N PRO A 25 64.55 -18.47 53.05
CA PRO A 25 64.78 -17.12 52.48
C PRO A 25 65.13 -17.10 50.96
N GLY A 26 65.15 -15.92 50.31
CA GLY A 26 65.99 -15.76 49.10
C GLY A 26 65.68 -14.60 48.14
N SER A 27 66.27 -13.43 48.40
CA SER A 27 66.74 -12.40 47.46
C SER A 27 65.76 -11.68 46.50
N ALA A 28 65.85 -10.35 46.57
CA ALA A 28 65.09 -9.36 45.85
C ALA A 28 65.41 -9.26 44.34
N ALA A 29 64.37 -9.01 43.55
CA ALA A 29 64.46 -8.26 42.31
C ALA A 29 63.26 -7.31 42.26
N VAL A 30 63.54 -6.01 42.11
CA VAL A 30 62.55 -4.96 41.90
C VAL A 30 61.98 -5.13 40.49
N GLY A 31 60.75 -5.62 40.39
CA GLY A 31 59.95 -5.59 39.17
C GLY A 31 58.98 -4.41 39.24
N THR A 32 59.12 -3.49 38.29
CA THR A 32 58.22 -2.37 38.04
C THR A 32 56.77 -2.85 37.88
N LEU A 33 55.87 -2.31 38.69
CA LEU A 33 54.43 -2.43 38.48
C LEU A 33 54.07 -1.65 37.21
N SER A 34 53.78 -2.37 36.12
CA SER A 34 52.98 -1.82 35.03
C SER A 34 51.54 -1.70 35.54
N PRO A 35 50.88 -0.53 35.44
CA PRO A 35 49.46 -0.45 35.70
C PRO A 35 48.74 -1.26 34.62
N GLN A 36 48.03 -2.31 35.04
CA GLN A 36 46.96 -2.86 34.20
C GLN A 36 45.95 -1.76 33.99
N THR A 37 45.93 -1.21 32.79
CA THR A 37 44.77 -0.50 32.25
C THR A 37 43.61 -1.47 32.28
N ALA A 38 42.61 -1.19 33.11
CA ALA A 38 41.27 -1.71 32.87
C ALA A 38 40.85 -1.15 31.51
N GLU A 39 40.77 -2.02 30.50
CA GLU A 39 40.08 -1.69 29.26
C GLU A 39 38.62 -1.39 29.65
N ALA A 40 38.24 -0.12 29.55
CA ALA A 40 36.84 0.23 29.51
C ALA A 40 36.30 -0.39 28.21
N SER A 41 35.51 -1.45 28.30
CA SER A 41 34.68 -1.90 27.19
C SER A 41 33.74 -0.75 26.86
N GLY A 42 34.07 0.03 25.83
CA GLY A 42 33.29 1.18 25.41
C GLY A 42 32.01 0.68 24.77
N SER A 43 30.88 0.81 25.46
CA SER A 43 29.58 0.55 24.84
C SER A 43 29.32 1.59 23.74
N ILE A 44 28.90 1.15 22.55
CA ILE A 44 28.47 2.06 21.48
C ILE A 44 27.04 2.52 21.80
N GLN A 45 26.81 3.82 21.83
CA GLN A 45 25.46 4.37 21.91
C GLN A 45 24.91 4.46 20.48
N ALA A 46 23.95 3.60 20.14
CA ALA A 46 23.29 3.68 18.86
C ALA A 46 22.32 4.85 18.83
N GLU A 47 22.29 5.54 17.69
CA GLU A 47 21.34 6.62 17.41
C GLU A 47 20.22 6.07 16.52
N ARG A 48 19.07 6.74 16.51
CA ARG A 48 18.00 6.39 15.59
C ARG A 48 18.24 7.06 14.23
N VAL A 49 18.38 6.26 13.19
CA VAL A 49 18.51 6.74 11.81
C VAL A 49 17.12 6.77 11.19
N ARG A 50 16.63 7.96 10.82
CA ARG A 50 15.41 8.15 10.04
C ARG A 50 15.75 8.46 8.60
N VAL A 51 15.08 7.78 7.68
CA VAL A 51 15.26 7.94 6.24
C VAL A 51 13.90 8.17 5.60
N THR A 52 13.82 9.14 4.70
CA THR A 52 12.66 9.41 3.85
C THR A 52 13.11 9.17 2.41
N PRO A 53 12.93 7.94 1.87
CA PRO A 53 13.30 7.66 0.49
C PRO A 53 12.63 8.63 -0.48
N GLN A 54 13.38 9.10 -1.48
CA GLN A 54 12.82 9.99 -2.50
C GLN A 54 11.82 9.20 -3.35
N GLN A 55 10.54 9.57 -3.30
CA GLN A 55 9.52 9.00 -4.18
C GLN A 55 9.87 9.30 -5.65
N THR A 56 9.64 8.33 -6.53
CA THR A 56 9.79 8.48 -7.99
C THR A 56 8.44 8.52 -8.67
N ASN A 57 8.40 9.22 -9.80
CA ASN A 57 7.33 9.11 -10.77
C ASN A 57 7.87 8.35 -11.99
N GLU A 58 8.42 7.15 -11.80
CA GLU A 58 8.74 6.22 -12.91
C GLU A 58 7.57 5.27 -13.16
N VAL A 59 7.36 4.84 -14.40
CA VAL A 59 6.46 3.72 -14.69
C VAL A 59 7.09 2.44 -14.12
N LEU A 60 6.27 1.64 -13.41
CA LEU A 60 6.70 0.36 -12.82
C LEU A 60 5.90 -0.78 -13.44
N HIS A 61 6.60 -1.71 -14.07
CA HIS A 61 6.04 -2.92 -14.67
C HIS A 61 6.08 -4.08 -13.65
N ASN A 62 5.30 -3.95 -12.57
CA ASN A 62 5.16 -5.02 -11.58
C ASN A 62 4.12 -6.07 -12.04
N PRO A 63 4.26 -7.35 -11.63
CA PRO A 63 3.28 -8.38 -11.96
C PRO A 63 1.89 -8.08 -11.36
N GLY A 64 0.83 -8.62 -11.95
CA GLY A 64 -0.49 -8.50 -11.36
C GLY A 64 -1.24 -7.20 -11.69
N MET A 65 -0.76 -6.42 -12.66
CA MET A 65 -1.36 -5.14 -13.03
C MET A 65 -0.97 -4.68 -14.44
N GLY A 66 -1.60 -3.60 -14.89
CA GLY A 66 -1.20 -2.85 -16.08
C GLY A 66 -2.16 -3.02 -17.26
N TRP A 67 -1.75 -2.44 -18.39
CA TRP A 67 -2.54 -2.51 -19.62
C TRP A 67 -2.64 -3.93 -20.16
N VAL A 68 -3.77 -4.22 -20.80
CA VAL A 68 -4.03 -5.49 -21.49
C VAL A 68 -4.34 -5.20 -22.97
N LEU A 69 -3.46 -5.62 -23.87
CA LEU A 69 -3.72 -5.60 -25.32
C LEU A 69 -4.67 -6.74 -25.68
N ILE A 70 -5.59 -6.53 -26.63
CA ILE A 70 -6.46 -7.60 -27.14
C ILE A 70 -5.91 -8.09 -28.47
N ASP A 71 -5.60 -9.38 -28.57
CA ASP A 71 -5.06 -10.05 -29.76
C ASP A 71 -6.09 -11.06 -30.29
N ASN A 72 -6.58 -10.88 -31.52
CA ASN A 72 -7.49 -11.85 -32.12
C ASN A 72 -6.70 -13.03 -32.69
N ALA A 73 -7.03 -14.24 -32.25
CA ALA A 73 -6.48 -15.51 -32.74
C ALA A 73 -7.59 -16.31 -33.45
N ILE A 74 -8.09 -15.76 -34.56
CA ILE A 74 -9.18 -16.35 -35.36
C ILE A 74 -8.77 -16.53 -36.83
N PRO A 75 -9.35 -17.50 -37.56
CA PRO A 75 -8.98 -17.74 -38.96
C PRO A 75 -9.18 -16.50 -39.86
N GLY A 76 -8.13 -16.15 -40.60
CA GLY A 76 -8.13 -15.00 -41.52
C GLY A 76 -7.83 -13.64 -40.87
N HIS A 77 -7.80 -13.57 -39.54
CA HIS A 77 -7.51 -12.37 -38.76
C HIS A 77 -6.70 -12.75 -37.51
N ILE A 78 -5.42 -13.05 -37.70
CA ILE A 78 -4.46 -13.19 -36.61
C ILE A 78 -3.73 -11.85 -36.44
N ASP A 79 -3.82 -11.26 -35.26
CA ASP A 79 -3.21 -9.94 -35.03
C ASP A 79 -1.71 -10.06 -34.74
N VAL A 80 -1.26 -10.97 -33.89
CA VAL A 80 0.14 -11.37 -33.63
C VAL A 80 1.19 -10.37 -34.15
N GLY A 81 1.35 -9.29 -33.39
CA GLY A 81 2.38 -8.28 -33.63
C GLY A 81 2.18 -7.41 -34.86
N ARG A 82 0.99 -7.43 -35.47
CA ARG A 82 0.67 -6.73 -36.72
C ARG A 82 0.89 -5.23 -36.62
N THR A 83 0.57 -4.62 -35.48
CA THR A 83 0.75 -3.17 -35.26
C THR A 83 1.87 -2.79 -34.31
N GLY A 84 2.60 -3.76 -33.74
CA GLY A 84 3.80 -3.49 -32.97
C GLY A 84 4.05 -4.45 -31.82
N THR A 85 5.03 -4.12 -30.98
CA THR A 85 5.44 -4.94 -29.82
C THR A 85 5.01 -4.35 -28.48
N TYR A 86 4.54 -3.10 -28.44
CA TYR A 86 4.00 -2.41 -27.25
C TYR A 86 4.82 -2.60 -25.96
N PRO A 87 6.08 -2.11 -25.88
CA PRO A 87 6.94 -2.31 -24.72
C PRO A 87 6.36 -1.87 -23.36
N GLU A 88 5.47 -0.89 -23.33
CA GLU A 88 4.82 -0.37 -22.11
C GLU A 88 3.54 -1.13 -21.74
N ILE A 89 3.20 -2.20 -22.47
CA ILE A 89 2.05 -3.06 -22.19
C ILE A 89 2.55 -4.46 -21.82
N ASP A 90 2.35 -4.85 -20.56
CA ASP A 90 2.88 -6.12 -20.02
C ASP A 90 1.98 -7.33 -20.30
N ASN A 91 0.71 -7.11 -20.62
CA ASN A 91 -0.29 -8.17 -20.70
C ASN A 91 -0.99 -8.21 -22.06
N VAL A 92 -1.32 -9.42 -22.53
CA VAL A 92 -2.11 -9.65 -23.75
C VAL A 92 -3.22 -10.62 -23.46
N ALA A 93 -4.44 -10.24 -23.82
CA ALA A 93 -5.59 -11.09 -23.82
C ALA A 93 -5.80 -11.69 -25.21
N VAL A 94 -5.53 -13.00 -25.34
CA VAL A 94 -5.70 -13.71 -26.61
C VAL A 94 -7.15 -14.17 -26.71
N LEU A 95 -7.80 -13.73 -27.79
CA LEU A 95 -9.22 -13.92 -28.03
C LEU A 95 -9.44 -14.95 -29.13
N THR A 96 -10.23 -15.98 -28.81
CA THR A 96 -10.75 -16.94 -29.79
C THR A 96 -12.08 -17.54 -29.31
N HIS A 97 -12.55 -18.58 -29.97
CA HIS A 97 -13.91 -19.10 -29.79
C HIS A 97 -13.95 -20.64 -29.84
N TRP A 98 -14.82 -21.25 -29.03
CA TRP A 98 -14.94 -22.72 -28.91
C TRP A 98 -15.13 -23.43 -30.26
N GLY A 99 -15.97 -22.91 -31.13
CA GLY A 99 -16.26 -23.47 -32.46
C GLY A 99 -15.07 -23.51 -33.40
N GLU A 100 -14.11 -22.57 -33.24
CA GLU A 100 -12.85 -22.59 -34.00
C GLU A 100 -11.85 -23.56 -33.36
N LEU A 101 -11.86 -23.68 -32.03
CA LEU A 101 -11.00 -24.59 -31.28
C LEU A 101 -11.42 -26.06 -31.39
N GLU A 102 -12.70 -26.35 -31.62
CA GLU A 102 -13.25 -27.71 -31.77
C GLU A 102 -14.13 -27.81 -33.03
N PRO A 103 -13.52 -27.70 -34.24
CA PRO A 103 -14.26 -27.70 -35.50
C PRO A 103 -14.99 -29.02 -35.76
N THR A 104 -14.49 -30.13 -35.19
CA THR A 104 -15.14 -31.44 -35.16
C THR A 104 -15.09 -31.96 -33.73
N GLU A 105 -16.17 -32.57 -33.25
CA GLU A 105 -16.26 -33.08 -31.88
C GLU A 105 -15.04 -33.95 -31.50
N GLY A 106 -14.39 -33.60 -30.39
CA GLY A 106 -13.21 -34.27 -29.85
C GLY A 106 -11.92 -34.07 -30.65
N GLN A 107 -11.93 -33.23 -31.70
CA GLN A 107 -10.76 -32.89 -32.51
C GLN A 107 -10.47 -31.40 -32.35
N TYR A 108 -9.50 -31.09 -31.50
CA TYR A 108 -9.13 -29.71 -31.18
C TYR A 108 -8.05 -29.16 -32.11
N ASP A 109 -8.19 -27.89 -32.52
CA ASP A 109 -7.17 -27.11 -33.22
C ASP A 109 -6.76 -25.91 -32.36
N TRP A 110 -5.61 -26.04 -31.69
CA TRP A 110 -5.04 -25.01 -30.83
C TRP A 110 -4.03 -24.11 -31.54
N THR A 111 -3.81 -24.33 -32.85
CA THR A 111 -2.62 -23.80 -33.57
C THR A 111 -2.52 -22.28 -33.49
N LEU A 112 -3.59 -21.55 -33.83
CA LEU A 112 -3.57 -20.08 -33.81
C LEU A 112 -3.44 -19.52 -32.38
N LEU A 113 -4.08 -20.19 -31.42
CA LEU A 113 -3.99 -19.80 -30.00
C LEU A 113 -2.55 -19.96 -29.49
N ASP A 114 -1.93 -21.11 -29.76
CA ASP A 114 -0.53 -21.38 -29.38
C ASP A 114 0.45 -20.43 -30.08
N GLU A 115 0.25 -20.12 -31.37
CA GLU A 115 1.06 -19.17 -32.12
C GLU A 115 1.02 -17.75 -31.49
N SER A 116 -0.17 -17.28 -31.12
CA SER A 116 -0.34 -16.01 -30.40
C SER A 116 0.35 -16.01 -29.03
N ILE A 117 0.14 -17.06 -28.24
CA ILE A 117 0.76 -17.20 -26.91
C ILE A 117 2.29 -17.18 -27.03
N ASP A 118 2.85 -17.99 -27.93
CA ASP A 118 4.30 -18.14 -28.09
C ASP A 118 4.95 -16.84 -28.57
N TYR A 119 4.29 -16.09 -29.45
CA TYR A 119 4.77 -14.78 -29.89
C TYR A 119 4.82 -13.77 -28.74
N TRP A 120 3.69 -13.54 -28.06
CA TRP A 120 3.60 -12.51 -27.03
C TRP A 120 4.41 -12.84 -25.78
N ALA A 121 4.37 -14.10 -25.34
CA ALA A 121 5.22 -14.55 -24.24
C ALA A 121 6.70 -14.55 -24.60
N GLY A 122 7.06 -14.77 -25.87
CA GLY A 122 8.43 -14.60 -26.37
C GLY A 122 8.96 -13.16 -26.25
N LEU A 123 8.05 -12.17 -26.17
CA LEU A 123 8.36 -10.77 -25.87
C LEU A 123 8.31 -10.43 -24.36
N GLY A 124 8.11 -11.44 -23.50
CA GLY A 124 8.02 -11.28 -22.05
C GLY A 124 6.64 -10.86 -21.55
N LYS A 125 5.61 -10.85 -22.40
CA LYS A 125 4.24 -10.50 -21.99
C LYS A 125 3.54 -11.64 -21.26
N ARG A 126 2.66 -11.28 -20.34
CA ARG A 126 1.75 -12.20 -19.66
C ARG A 126 0.48 -12.42 -20.47
N ILE A 127 -0.11 -13.61 -20.36
CA ILE A 127 -1.26 -14.01 -21.16
C ILE A 127 -2.52 -14.02 -20.32
N HIS A 128 -3.58 -13.45 -20.86
CA HIS A 128 -4.96 -13.62 -20.41
C HIS A 128 -5.73 -14.37 -21.50
N PHE A 129 -6.69 -15.21 -21.11
CA PHE A 129 -7.58 -15.86 -22.07
C PHE A 129 -8.93 -15.15 -22.19
N ARG A 130 -9.36 -14.92 -23.43
CA ARG A 130 -10.74 -14.50 -23.77
C ARG A 130 -11.36 -15.51 -24.73
N ILE A 131 -11.66 -16.70 -24.21
CA ILE A 131 -12.24 -17.78 -25.03
C ILE A 131 -13.75 -17.78 -24.89
N SER A 132 -14.46 -17.25 -25.89
CA SER A 132 -15.92 -17.27 -25.88
C SER A 132 -16.44 -18.68 -26.14
N THR A 133 -17.29 -19.19 -25.24
CA THR A 133 -18.03 -20.45 -25.43
C THR A 133 -19.47 -20.19 -25.87
N ASP A 134 -19.72 -19.02 -26.47
CA ASP A 134 -21.03 -18.59 -26.96
C ASP A 134 -20.87 -17.71 -28.21
N ALA A 135 -21.90 -16.96 -28.60
CA ALA A 135 -21.89 -16.12 -29.80
C ALA A 135 -20.84 -14.99 -29.70
N MET A 136 -19.95 -14.90 -30.67
CA MET A 136 -18.91 -13.89 -30.78
C MET A 136 -18.92 -13.26 -32.18
N MET A 137 -18.85 -11.93 -32.23
CA MET A 137 -18.89 -11.17 -33.48
C MET A 137 -17.87 -10.06 -33.46
N ILE A 138 -17.23 -9.81 -34.59
CA ILE A 138 -16.25 -8.72 -34.72
C ILE A 138 -16.66 -7.92 -35.95
N SER A 139 -17.41 -6.84 -35.71
CA SER A 139 -17.84 -5.91 -36.75
C SER A 139 -16.62 -5.26 -37.39
N GLY A 140 -16.53 -5.31 -38.72
CA GLY A 140 -15.34 -4.95 -39.49
C GLY A 140 -14.66 -6.14 -40.16
N TYR A 141 -14.73 -7.34 -39.57
CA TYR A 141 -14.13 -8.56 -40.13
C TYR A 141 -15.14 -9.50 -40.81
N GLY A 142 -16.43 -9.21 -40.73
CA GLY A 142 -17.44 -10.15 -41.22
C GLY A 142 -17.51 -11.42 -40.36
N TYR A 143 -16.93 -11.41 -39.17
CA TYR A 143 -16.85 -12.55 -38.28
C TYR A 143 -18.05 -12.55 -37.33
N ALA A 144 -18.88 -13.59 -37.43
CA ALA A 144 -19.97 -13.85 -36.49
C ALA A 144 -20.13 -15.36 -36.36
N LYS A 145 -19.71 -15.90 -35.22
CA LYS A 145 -19.74 -17.33 -34.91
C LYS A 145 -20.48 -17.55 -33.60
N SER A 146 -21.08 -18.72 -33.45
CA SER A 146 -21.60 -19.23 -32.19
C SER A 146 -20.91 -20.56 -31.89
N VAL A 147 -21.29 -21.23 -30.80
CA VAL A 147 -20.85 -22.57 -30.40
C VAL A 147 -20.73 -23.54 -31.59
N PRO A 148 -19.88 -24.59 -31.49
CA PRO A 148 -19.62 -25.47 -32.62
C PRO A 148 -20.90 -25.95 -33.31
N GLU A 149 -20.98 -25.74 -34.63
CA GLU A 149 -22.19 -25.99 -35.41
C GLU A 149 -22.64 -27.47 -35.37
N TRP A 150 -21.72 -28.39 -35.07
CA TRP A 150 -22.02 -29.81 -34.89
C TRP A 150 -22.96 -30.09 -33.69
N LEU A 151 -23.05 -29.20 -32.70
CA LEU A 151 -24.04 -29.31 -31.61
C LEU A 151 -25.46 -29.29 -32.16
N PHE A 152 -25.74 -28.37 -33.07
CA PHE A 152 -27.06 -28.23 -33.69
C PHE A 152 -27.31 -29.36 -34.70
N GLN A 153 -26.32 -29.68 -35.52
CA GLN A 153 -26.50 -30.62 -36.64
C GLN A 153 -26.52 -32.08 -36.23
N GLN A 154 -25.69 -32.48 -35.26
CA GLN A 154 -25.54 -33.87 -34.85
C GLN A 154 -26.44 -34.22 -33.66
N TYR A 155 -26.57 -33.30 -32.70
CA TYR A 155 -27.29 -33.55 -31.45
C TYR A 155 -28.66 -32.89 -31.39
N GLY A 156 -28.96 -31.97 -32.32
CA GLY A 156 -30.26 -31.29 -32.35
C GLY A 156 -30.48 -30.38 -31.14
N VAL A 157 -29.41 -29.86 -30.54
CA VAL A 157 -29.49 -28.90 -29.42
C VAL A 157 -30.39 -27.73 -29.87
N PRO A 158 -31.46 -27.40 -29.12
CA PRO A 158 -32.31 -26.26 -29.44
C PRO A 158 -31.52 -24.95 -29.42
N TYR A 159 -31.96 -23.97 -30.19
CA TYR A 159 -31.33 -22.66 -30.22
C TYR A 159 -32.34 -21.56 -30.53
N GLN A 160 -31.97 -20.35 -30.16
CA GLN A 160 -32.63 -19.11 -30.60
C GLN A 160 -31.73 -18.37 -31.57
N GLU A 161 -32.33 -17.67 -32.53
CA GLU A 161 -31.60 -16.74 -33.39
C GLU A 161 -31.75 -15.32 -32.87
N ARG A 162 -30.64 -14.58 -32.87
CA ARG A 162 -30.64 -13.14 -32.60
C ARG A 162 -29.93 -12.40 -33.72
N PHE A 163 -30.30 -11.13 -33.85
CA PHE A 163 -29.67 -10.19 -34.77
C PHE A 163 -28.99 -9.07 -33.98
N ASP A 164 -27.71 -8.85 -34.27
CA ASP A 164 -26.93 -7.74 -33.72
C ASP A 164 -25.81 -7.34 -34.70
N GLN A 165 -25.43 -6.07 -34.69
CA GLN A 165 -24.34 -5.50 -35.52
C GLN A 165 -24.37 -5.90 -37.01
N GLY A 166 -25.55 -6.21 -37.57
CA GLY A 166 -25.68 -6.64 -38.97
C GLY A 166 -25.61 -8.14 -39.20
N TYR A 167 -25.44 -8.96 -38.16
CA TYR A 167 -25.28 -10.41 -38.24
C TYR A 167 -26.41 -11.15 -37.52
N THR A 168 -26.79 -12.30 -38.06
CA THR A 168 -27.66 -13.27 -37.36
C THR A 168 -26.77 -14.38 -36.80
N PHE A 169 -26.97 -14.72 -35.55
CA PHE A 169 -26.24 -15.79 -34.87
C PHE A 169 -27.19 -16.65 -34.03
N LYS A 170 -26.78 -17.88 -33.76
CA LYS A 170 -27.50 -18.83 -32.91
C LYS A 170 -27.03 -18.69 -31.48
N LEU A 171 -27.93 -18.88 -30.52
CA LEU A 171 -27.62 -19.01 -29.10
C LEU A 171 -28.16 -20.37 -28.66
N PRO A 172 -27.31 -21.28 -28.16
CA PRO A 172 -27.79 -22.59 -27.73
C PRO A 172 -28.73 -22.44 -26.54
N ASP A 173 -29.68 -23.35 -26.43
CA ASP A 173 -30.45 -23.50 -25.20
C ASP A 173 -29.52 -24.05 -24.10
N TYR A 174 -29.12 -23.18 -23.19
CA TYR A 174 -28.21 -23.54 -22.10
C TYR A 174 -28.81 -24.55 -21.12
N THR A 175 -30.13 -24.74 -21.11
CA THR A 175 -30.81 -25.73 -20.26
C THR A 175 -30.67 -27.16 -20.81
N ASP A 176 -30.25 -27.30 -22.07
CA ASP A 176 -30.10 -28.59 -22.71
C ASP A 176 -28.96 -29.40 -22.08
N PRO A 177 -29.22 -30.63 -21.62
CA PRO A 177 -28.20 -31.44 -20.95
C PRO A 177 -27.07 -31.88 -21.87
N VAL A 178 -27.31 -31.99 -23.19
CA VAL A 178 -26.25 -32.31 -24.16
C VAL A 178 -25.32 -31.11 -24.31
N PHE A 179 -25.86 -29.89 -24.45
CA PHE A 179 -25.04 -28.68 -24.44
C PHE A 179 -24.14 -28.62 -23.19
N MET A 180 -24.72 -28.78 -22.01
CA MET A 180 -24.00 -28.72 -20.74
C MET A 180 -22.90 -29.79 -20.62
N GLN A 181 -23.15 -31.00 -21.13
CA GLN A 181 -22.14 -32.07 -21.16
C GLN A 181 -21.00 -31.76 -22.13
N LYS A 182 -21.30 -31.21 -23.31
CA LYS A 182 -20.27 -30.89 -24.32
C LYS A 182 -19.45 -29.68 -23.91
N LEU A 183 -20.07 -28.67 -23.30
CA LEU A 183 -19.37 -27.54 -22.69
C LEU A 183 -18.35 -28.01 -21.65
N GLU A 184 -18.78 -28.88 -20.72
CA GLU A 184 -17.87 -29.45 -19.72
C GLU A 184 -16.70 -30.23 -20.34
N THR A 185 -16.96 -31.00 -21.40
CA THR A 185 -15.92 -31.75 -22.12
C THR A 185 -14.89 -30.80 -22.73
N PHE A 186 -15.34 -29.74 -23.39
CA PHE A 186 -14.46 -28.72 -23.96
C PHE A 186 -13.67 -27.98 -22.88
N LEU A 187 -14.33 -27.51 -21.81
CA LEU A 187 -13.67 -26.77 -20.73
C LEU A 187 -12.60 -27.62 -20.04
N THR A 188 -12.86 -28.92 -19.87
CA THR A 188 -11.86 -29.87 -19.35
C THR A 188 -10.66 -29.96 -20.27
N ALA A 189 -10.85 -30.17 -21.58
CA ALA A 189 -9.76 -30.24 -22.54
C ALA A 189 -8.97 -28.92 -22.65
N PHE A 190 -9.66 -27.79 -22.53
CA PHE A 190 -9.05 -26.46 -22.53
C PHE A 190 -8.17 -26.25 -21.29
N ALA A 191 -8.70 -26.55 -20.09
CA ALA A 191 -7.96 -26.42 -18.86
C ALA A 191 -6.79 -27.42 -18.76
N ASP A 192 -7.00 -28.69 -19.13
CA ASP A 192 -5.94 -29.72 -19.14
C ASP A 192 -4.73 -29.31 -19.99
N ARG A 193 -4.94 -28.50 -21.02
CA ARG A 193 -3.87 -28.00 -21.88
C ARG A 193 -3.07 -26.85 -21.26
N TYR A 194 -3.73 -25.91 -20.57
CA TYR A 194 -3.13 -24.61 -20.22
C TYR A 194 -3.07 -24.29 -18.72
N ARG A 195 -3.70 -25.09 -17.86
CA ARG A 195 -3.73 -24.86 -16.40
C ARG A 195 -2.35 -24.66 -15.79
N ASP A 196 -1.38 -25.47 -16.21
CA ASP A 196 -0.03 -25.44 -15.67
C ASP A 196 0.91 -24.48 -16.44
N ASP A 197 0.39 -23.72 -17.40
CA ASP A 197 1.20 -22.78 -18.17
C ASP A 197 1.57 -21.57 -17.30
N PRO A 198 2.86 -21.36 -16.96
CA PRO A 198 3.28 -20.28 -16.09
C PRO A 198 3.18 -18.90 -16.76
N ARG A 199 2.85 -18.82 -18.07
CA ARG A 199 2.65 -17.57 -18.81
C ARG A 199 1.24 -17.00 -18.63
N LEU A 200 0.30 -17.82 -18.17
CA LEU A 200 -1.12 -17.48 -18.03
C LEU A 200 -1.43 -16.90 -16.64
N ASP A 201 -1.98 -15.68 -16.61
CA ASP A 201 -2.39 -15.01 -15.37
C ASP A 201 -3.91 -15.10 -15.11
N ILE A 202 -4.73 -14.79 -16.12
CA ILE A 202 -6.19 -14.67 -15.98
C ILE A 202 -6.90 -15.48 -17.06
N VAL A 203 -8.00 -16.12 -16.71
CA VAL A 203 -8.93 -16.73 -17.66
C VAL A 203 -10.28 -16.01 -17.54
N ASP A 204 -10.73 -15.35 -18.61
CA ASP A 204 -12.08 -14.80 -18.62
C ASP A 204 -13.10 -15.94 -18.68
N LEU A 205 -14.05 -15.95 -17.74
CA LEU A 205 -15.21 -16.83 -17.75
C LEU A 205 -16.23 -16.28 -18.76
N ARG A 206 -16.12 -16.70 -20.02
CA ARG A 206 -16.94 -16.22 -21.15
C ARG A 206 -18.03 -17.21 -21.54
N GLY A 207 -18.82 -17.58 -20.53
CA GLY A 207 -19.74 -18.73 -20.57
C GLY A 207 -21.18 -18.46 -21.03
N TYR A 208 -21.61 -17.21 -21.08
CA TYR A 208 -23.01 -16.85 -21.39
C TYR A 208 -23.08 -15.56 -22.19
N GLY A 209 -23.86 -15.60 -23.27
CA GLY A 209 -24.27 -14.43 -24.01
C GLY A 209 -23.29 -13.95 -25.08
N THR A 210 -23.63 -12.81 -25.69
CA THR A 210 -22.87 -12.20 -26.79
C THR A 210 -21.48 -11.79 -26.29
N TRP A 211 -20.43 -12.15 -27.05
CA TRP A 211 -19.01 -12.09 -26.69
C TRP A 211 -18.59 -12.91 -25.45
N GLY A 212 -19.55 -13.55 -24.78
CA GLY A 212 -19.36 -14.11 -23.44
C GLY A 212 -19.32 -13.05 -22.33
N GLU A 213 -19.85 -11.85 -22.56
CA GLU A 213 -19.85 -10.71 -21.61
C GLU A 213 -21.02 -10.76 -20.61
N TRP A 214 -21.63 -11.93 -20.46
CA TRP A 214 -22.68 -12.20 -19.50
C TRP A 214 -24.03 -11.50 -19.77
N HIS A 215 -24.29 -11.08 -21.02
CA HIS A 215 -25.55 -10.47 -21.47
C HIS A 215 -25.94 -10.93 -22.89
N SER A 216 -27.19 -10.67 -23.32
CA SER A 216 -27.72 -10.99 -24.66
C SER A 216 -27.71 -12.49 -25.02
N GLY A 217 -27.87 -13.39 -24.05
CA GLY A 217 -27.94 -14.84 -24.27
C GLY A 217 -29.33 -15.37 -24.67
N HIS A 218 -29.50 -16.69 -24.73
CA HIS A 218 -30.79 -17.37 -24.89
C HIS A 218 -31.79 -16.96 -23.78
N ASP A 219 -33.07 -16.83 -24.14
CA ASP A 219 -34.17 -16.57 -23.19
C ASP A 219 -34.45 -17.80 -22.31
N PHE A 220 -35.03 -17.59 -21.13
CA PHE A 220 -35.42 -18.63 -20.18
C PHE A 220 -36.91 -18.56 -19.88
N ASP A 221 -37.52 -19.69 -19.51
CA ASP A 221 -38.95 -19.73 -19.18
C ASP A 221 -39.25 -19.00 -17.85
N SER A 222 -38.26 -18.89 -16.96
CA SER A 222 -38.41 -18.22 -15.67
C SER A 222 -37.07 -17.72 -15.11
N TYR A 223 -37.14 -16.83 -14.11
CA TYR A 223 -35.95 -16.41 -13.36
C TYR A 223 -35.26 -17.61 -12.68
N ALA A 224 -36.02 -18.57 -12.14
CA ALA A 224 -35.46 -19.72 -11.45
C ALA A 224 -34.61 -20.61 -12.37
N GLU A 225 -35.09 -20.85 -13.60
CA GLU A 225 -34.36 -21.59 -14.62
C GLU A 225 -33.10 -20.84 -15.06
N ARG A 226 -33.20 -19.53 -15.33
CA ARG A 226 -32.03 -18.69 -15.61
C ARG A 226 -30.97 -18.79 -14.51
N ILE A 227 -31.36 -18.54 -13.26
CA ILE A 227 -30.44 -18.51 -12.11
C ILE A 227 -29.74 -19.87 -11.96
N SER A 228 -30.51 -20.97 -11.97
CA SER A 228 -29.92 -22.31 -11.82
C SER A 228 -29.01 -22.70 -12.98
N THR A 229 -29.34 -22.29 -14.20
CA THR A 229 -28.51 -22.53 -15.39
C THR A 229 -27.21 -21.75 -15.34
N LEU A 230 -27.26 -20.44 -15.06
CA LEU A 230 -26.06 -19.60 -14.98
C LEU A 230 -25.13 -20.06 -13.84
N ARG A 231 -25.68 -20.48 -12.69
CA ARG A 231 -24.90 -21.11 -11.62
C ARG A 231 -24.18 -22.37 -12.09
N THR A 232 -24.86 -23.21 -12.86
CA THR A 232 -24.26 -24.42 -13.43
C THR A 232 -23.14 -24.09 -14.42
N ILE A 233 -23.28 -23.03 -15.23
CA ILE A 233 -22.20 -22.58 -16.12
C ILE A 233 -21.00 -22.10 -15.30
N VAL A 234 -21.23 -21.28 -14.26
CA VAL A 234 -20.16 -20.83 -13.36
C VAL A 234 -19.45 -22.02 -12.70
N ASP A 235 -20.21 -23.01 -12.22
CA ASP A 235 -19.65 -24.23 -11.62
C ASP A 235 -18.80 -25.01 -12.62
N LYS A 236 -19.28 -25.24 -13.85
CA LYS A 236 -18.52 -25.97 -14.87
C LYS A 236 -17.21 -25.29 -15.24
N TRP A 237 -17.21 -23.98 -15.40
CA TRP A 237 -15.98 -23.22 -15.62
C TRP A 237 -15.05 -23.29 -14.42
N TYR A 238 -15.57 -23.08 -13.21
CA TYR A 238 -14.76 -23.11 -12.00
C TYR A 238 -14.13 -24.49 -11.75
N ASP A 239 -14.93 -25.55 -11.84
CA ASP A 239 -14.51 -26.94 -11.62
C ASP A 239 -13.50 -27.37 -12.70
N ALA A 240 -13.70 -26.94 -13.96
CA ALA A 240 -12.75 -27.21 -15.02
C ALA A 240 -11.38 -26.59 -14.76
N TRP A 241 -11.27 -25.50 -14.00
CA TRP A 241 -9.99 -24.86 -13.66
C TRP A 241 -9.53 -25.14 -12.22
N ASP A 242 -10.22 -26.04 -11.49
CA ASP A 242 -9.93 -26.54 -10.12
C ASP A 242 -9.49 -25.48 -9.09
N GLY A 243 -9.81 -24.20 -9.33
CA GLY A 243 -9.31 -23.07 -8.54
C GLY A 243 -7.83 -22.70 -8.74
N ASP A 244 -7.09 -23.33 -9.65
CA ASP A 244 -5.64 -23.09 -9.85
C ASP A 244 -5.31 -21.76 -10.54
N LYS A 245 -6.29 -21.19 -11.24
CA LYS A 245 -6.18 -19.93 -11.98
C LYS A 245 -7.31 -19.00 -11.59
N ILE A 246 -7.05 -17.70 -11.69
CA ILE A 246 -8.05 -16.67 -11.44
C ILE A 246 -9.02 -16.64 -12.63
N LEU A 247 -10.31 -16.85 -12.34
CA LEU A 247 -11.38 -16.71 -13.32
C LEU A 247 -12.03 -15.33 -13.22
N ALA A 248 -12.13 -14.60 -14.33
CA ALA A 248 -12.76 -13.28 -14.37
C ALA A 248 -14.15 -13.35 -15.02
N LEU A 249 -15.21 -13.14 -14.24
CA LEU A 249 -16.59 -13.10 -14.71
C LEU A 249 -17.00 -11.67 -15.05
N SER A 250 -17.59 -11.46 -16.22
CA SER A 250 -18.16 -10.16 -16.58
C SER A 250 -19.38 -9.84 -15.71
N ASN A 251 -19.39 -8.69 -15.05
CA ASN A 251 -20.54 -8.22 -14.25
C ASN A 251 -21.45 -7.24 -15.02
N SER A 252 -21.43 -7.30 -16.35
CA SER A 252 -22.20 -6.43 -17.23
C SER A 252 -23.72 -6.56 -17.01
N TYR A 253 -24.42 -5.44 -17.20
CA TYR A 253 -25.88 -5.46 -17.24
C TYR A 253 -26.40 -6.09 -18.52
N GLU A 254 -27.51 -6.78 -18.42
CA GLU A 254 -28.36 -6.98 -19.58
C GLU A 254 -28.89 -5.63 -20.06
N TRP A 255 -28.67 -5.33 -21.34
CA TRP A 255 -29.15 -4.09 -21.94
C TRP A 255 -30.37 -4.32 -22.84
N ARG A 256 -30.59 -5.55 -23.32
CA ARG A 256 -31.72 -5.91 -24.16
C ARG A 256 -33.02 -5.95 -23.34
N SER A 257 -33.98 -5.13 -23.76
CA SER A 257 -35.28 -5.01 -23.09
C SER A 257 -36.27 -6.12 -23.46
N GLU A 258 -35.96 -6.85 -24.52
CA GLU A 258 -36.77 -7.92 -25.10
C GLU A 258 -36.47 -9.31 -24.51
N MET A 259 -35.53 -9.42 -23.58
CA MET A 259 -35.17 -10.68 -22.93
C MET A 259 -36.34 -11.25 -22.13
N THR A 260 -36.49 -12.57 -22.17
CA THR A 260 -37.45 -13.31 -21.33
C THR A 260 -36.70 -14.20 -20.35
N PRO A 261 -36.94 -14.13 -19.02
CA PRO A 261 -37.62 -13.02 -18.34
C PRO A 261 -36.83 -11.70 -18.48
N ALA A 262 -37.49 -10.57 -18.22
CA ALA A 262 -36.85 -9.26 -18.31
C ALA A 262 -35.84 -9.05 -17.17
N VAL A 263 -34.55 -9.02 -17.50
CA VAL A 263 -33.44 -8.87 -16.53
C VAL A 263 -32.65 -7.57 -16.70
N ASN A 264 -33.03 -6.73 -17.66
CA ASN A 264 -32.30 -5.51 -18.02
C ASN A 264 -32.51 -4.33 -17.05
N ASN A 265 -33.45 -4.45 -16.11
CA ASN A 265 -33.79 -3.39 -15.15
C ASN A 265 -34.17 -3.97 -13.77
N PRO A 266 -33.22 -4.59 -13.05
CA PRO A 266 -33.45 -5.05 -11.67
C PRO A 266 -33.85 -3.88 -10.77
N THR A 267 -34.80 -4.12 -9.87
CA THR A 267 -35.33 -3.10 -8.96
C THR A 267 -34.57 -3.02 -7.64
N SER A 268 -33.70 -3.99 -7.39
CA SER A 268 -32.86 -4.10 -6.19
C SER A 268 -31.48 -4.68 -6.53
N TYR A 269 -30.52 -4.47 -5.62
CA TYR A 269 -29.18 -5.05 -5.74
C TYR A 269 -29.24 -6.58 -5.67
N GLU A 270 -30.12 -7.14 -4.84
CA GLU A 270 -30.32 -8.58 -4.68
C GLU A 270 -30.84 -9.23 -5.97
N GLU A 271 -31.75 -8.58 -6.70
CA GLU A 271 -32.19 -9.06 -8.02
C GLU A 271 -31.04 -9.06 -9.03
N TYR A 272 -30.25 -7.97 -9.10
CA TYR A 272 -29.07 -7.90 -9.96
C TYR A 272 -28.07 -9.02 -9.66
N MET A 273 -27.76 -9.25 -8.38
CA MET A 273 -26.84 -10.28 -7.94
C MET A 273 -27.36 -11.69 -8.25
N SER A 274 -28.65 -11.93 -7.96
CA SER A 274 -29.25 -13.26 -8.10
C SER A 274 -29.48 -13.65 -9.55
N TRP A 275 -30.11 -12.79 -10.35
CA TRP A 275 -30.52 -13.09 -11.73
C TRP A 275 -29.36 -13.37 -12.68
N SER A 276 -28.17 -12.90 -12.33
CA SER A 276 -26.92 -13.13 -13.08
C SER A 276 -25.96 -14.07 -12.35
N ALA A 277 -26.38 -14.70 -11.25
CA ALA A 277 -25.59 -15.65 -10.45
C ALA A 277 -24.28 -15.07 -9.88
N PHE A 278 -24.18 -13.75 -9.71
CA PHE A 278 -23.02 -13.11 -9.09
C PHE A 278 -22.90 -13.45 -7.60
N ASP A 279 -24.03 -13.66 -6.92
CA ASP A 279 -24.08 -14.15 -5.53
C ASP A 279 -23.41 -15.53 -5.37
N HIS A 280 -23.61 -16.40 -6.36
CA HIS A 280 -23.00 -17.73 -6.42
C HIS A 280 -21.53 -17.66 -6.83
N ALA A 281 -21.18 -16.78 -7.78
CA ALA A 281 -19.80 -16.54 -8.18
C ALA A 281 -18.94 -16.08 -6.98
N LEU A 282 -19.50 -15.24 -6.11
CA LEU A 282 -18.93 -14.82 -4.82
C LEU A 282 -18.80 -15.94 -3.79
N THR A 283 -19.15 -17.20 -4.08
CA THR A 283 -18.83 -18.35 -3.21
C THR A 283 -17.52 -19.02 -3.59
N LYS A 284 -16.92 -18.66 -4.73
CA LYS A 284 -15.75 -19.32 -5.31
C LYS A 284 -14.46 -18.56 -4.99
N PRO A 285 -13.47 -19.13 -4.27
CA PRO A 285 -12.29 -18.39 -3.79
C PRO A 285 -11.44 -17.71 -4.86
N HIS A 286 -11.31 -18.29 -6.06
CA HIS A 286 -10.44 -17.80 -7.15
C HIS A 286 -11.23 -17.17 -8.32
N LEU A 287 -12.46 -16.72 -8.05
CA LEU A 287 -13.28 -16.02 -9.03
C LEU A 287 -13.33 -14.53 -8.70
N THR A 288 -12.97 -13.71 -9.68
CA THR A 288 -13.01 -12.25 -9.66
C THR A 288 -13.97 -11.69 -10.71
N PHE A 289 -14.13 -10.37 -10.74
CA PHE A 289 -14.98 -9.68 -11.68
C PHE A 289 -14.21 -8.85 -12.69
N ARG A 290 -14.79 -8.81 -13.89
CA ARG A 290 -14.45 -7.93 -14.99
C ARG A 290 -15.65 -7.06 -15.32
N ARG A 291 -15.44 -5.80 -15.72
CA ARG A 291 -16.51 -4.95 -16.25
C ARG A 291 -16.21 -4.47 -17.67
N ASP A 292 -17.00 -4.98 -18.63
CA ASP A 292 -16.86 -4.65 -20.04
C ASP A 292 -17.78 -3.48 -20.46
N GLY A 293 -17.21 -2.31 -20.71
CA GLY A 293 -17.99 -1.13 -21.09
C GLY A 293 -17.91 0.05 -20.12
N ALA A 294 -16.76 0.22 -19.46
CA ALA A 294 -16.43 1.46 -18.77
C ALA A 294 -16.47 2.64 -19.76
N ALA A 295 -16.84 3.83 -19.29
CA ALA A 295 -16.99 5.04 -20.10
C ALA A 295 -18.03 4.91 -21.23
N GLY A 296 -19.19 4.33 -20.91
CA GLY A 296 -20.32 4.26 -21.85
C GLY A 296 -21.51 3.41 -21.40
N ALA A 297 -21.29 2.38 -20.57
CA ALA A 297 -22.34 1.41 -20.21
C ALA A 297 -22.44 1.09 -18.71
N LEU A 298 -21.70 1.78 -17.84
CA LEU A 298 -21.79 1.58 -16.39
C LEU A 298 -23.16 1.97 -15.83
N ARG A 299 -23.61 1.24 -14.82
CA ARG A 299 -24.84 1.54 -14.07
C ARG A 299 -24.54 1.55 -12.57
N THR A 300 -25.57 1.44 -11.73
CA THR A 300 -25.43 1.56 -10.29
C THR A 300 -24.94 0.28 -9.62
N TYR A 301 -25.53 -0.88 -9.94
CA TYR A 301 -25.25 -2.11 -9.18
C TYR A 301 -23.99 -2.84 -9.62
N ASP A 302 -23.53 -2.65 -10.86
CA ASP A 302 -22.24 -3.13 -11.33
C ASP A 302 -21.10 -2.37 -10.66
N ARG A 303 -21.20 -1.04 -10.54
CA ARG A 303 -20.28 -0.23 -9.70
C ARG A 303 -20.34 -0.67 -8.24
N GLN A 304 -21.53 -0.84 -7.68
CA GLN A 304 -21.71 -1.28 -6.29
C GLN A 304 -21.07 -2.66 -6.02
N LEU A 305 -21.18 -3.60 -6.97
CA LEU A 305 -20.55 -4.92 -6.86
C LEU A 305 -19.02 -4.82 -6.86
N LEU A 306 -18.43 -4.08 -7.79
CA LEU A 306 -16.97 -3.91 -7.83
C LEU A 306 -16.44 -3.20 -6.58
N GLU A 307 -17.12 -2.16 -6.11
CA GLU A 307 -16.78 -1.46 -4.87
C GLU A 307 -16.86 -2.38 -3.65
N SER A 308 -17.94 -3.16 -3.55
CA SER A 308 -18.12 -4.14 -2.47
C SER A 308 -17.05 -5.23 -2.53
N PHE A 309 -16.72 -5.71 -3.73
CA PHE A 309 -15.68 -6.70 -3.95
C PHE A 309 -14.29 -6.16 -3.60
N PHE A 310 -13.98 -4.92 -3.98
CA PHE A 310 -12.71 -4.28 -3.62
C PHE A 310 -12.57 -4.12 -2.10
N ARG A 311 -13.67 -3.85 -1.38
CA ARG A 311 -13.64 -3.80 0.09
C ARG A 311 -13.67 -5.18 0.76
N SER A 312 -14.10 -6.21 0.03
CA SER A 312 -14.19 -7.60 0.51
C SER A 312 -12.83 -8.20 0.88
N ASN A 313 -12.88 -9.37 1.50
CA ASN A 313 -11.68 -10.11 1.90
C ASN A 313 -10.94 -10.86 0.78
N ARG A 314 -11.43 -10.77 -0.44
CA ARG A 314 -10.96 -11.64 -1.53
C ARG A 314 -9.60 -11.24 -2.07
N SER A 315 -9.22 -9.97 -1.93
CA SER A 315 -7.97 -9.40 -2.45
C SER A 315 -7.61 -9.81 -3.88
N LEU A 316 -8.58 -10.18 -4.73
CA LEU A 316 -8.37 -10.58 -6.12
C LEU A 316 -8.33 -9.37 -7.07
N PRO A 317 -7.70 -9.49 -8.26
CA PRO A 317 -7.61 -8.39 -9.21
C PRO A 317 -8.96 -8.07 -9.84
N LEU A 318 -9.31 -6.79 -9.93
CA LEU A 318 -10.45 -6.34 -10.74
C LEU A 318 -9.97 -5.96 -12.15
N ILE A 319 -10.82 -6.20 -13.15
CA ILE A 319 -10.50 -5.91 -14.55
C ILE A 319 -11.56 -4.99 -15.15
N ALA A 320 -11.13 -4.01 -15.94
CA ALA A 320 -12.03 -3.16 -16.72
C ALA A 320 -11.73 -3.27 -18.22
N GLU A 321 -12.75 -3.03 -19.02
CA GLU A 321 -12.63 -2.81 -20.46
C GLU A 321 -13.43 -1.58 -20.86
N PHE A 322 -12.86 -0.76 -21.74
CA PHE A 322 -13.53 0.41 -22.30
C PHE A 322 -14.68 0.01 -23.23
N PHE A 323 -15.76 0.78 -23.20
CA PHE A 323 -16.91 0.60 -24.08
C PHE A 323 -16.57 0.82 -25.56
N GLY A 324 -15.70 1.78 -25.83
CA GLY A 324 -15.36 2.20 -27.19
C GLY A 324 -13.88 2.09 -27.50
N THR A 325 -13.59 2.20 -28.79
CA THR A 325 -12.23 2.35 -29.30
C THR A 325 -11.70 3.76 -29.05
N TYR A 326 -10.40 3.98 -29.24
CA TYR A 326 -9.84 5.32 -29.14
C TYR A 326 -10.51 6.34 -30.07
N GLY A 327 -10.76 5.95 -31.34
CA GLY A 327 -11.47 6.79 -32.30
C GLY A 327 -12.90 7.16 -31.87
N TYR A 328 -13.57 6.30 -31.09
CA TYR A 328 -14.89 6.58 -30.53
C TYR A 328 -14.85 7.75 -29.52
N TYR A 329 -13.84 7.77 -28.66
CA TYR A 329 -13.65 8.82 -27.65
C TYR A 329 -13.12 10.12 -28.26
N VAL A 330 -12.20 10.06 -29.23
CA VAL A 330 -11.71 11.26 -29.95
C VAL A 330 -12.83 11.92 -30.75
N GLY A 331 -13.72 11.12 -31.36
CA GLY A 331 -14.89 11.62 -32.08
C GLY A 331 -15.97 12.24 -31.18
N ASN A 332 -15.81 12.20 -29.86
CA ASN A 332 -16.80 12.60 -28.85
C ASN A 332 -18.15 11.88 -29.02
N GLY A 333 -18.14 10.63 -29.48
CA GLY A 333 -19.35 9.86 -29.79
C GLY A 333 -20.21 9.50 -28.56
N SER A 334 -19.63 9.55 -27.35
CA SER A 334 -20.24 9.19 -26.06
C SER A 334 -20.39 10.34 -25.07
N GLY A 335 -19.81 11.51 -25.35
CA GLY A 335 -19.62 12.55 -24.33
C GLY A 335 -18.37 12.35 -23.45
N TYR A 336 -17.53 11.35 -23.73
CA TYR A 336 -16.24 11.14 -23.06
C TYR A 336 -15.08 11.51 -23.98
N SER A 337 -14.05 12.16 -23.42
CA SER A 337 -12.70 12.16 -23.99
C SER A 337 -11.94 10.90 -23.55
N PRO A 338 -10.80 10.54 -24.20
CA PRO A 338 -9.94 9.46 -23.72
C PRO A 338 -9.53 9.64 -22.25
N ASP A 339 -9.21 10.86 -21.83
CA ASP A 339 -8.85 11.19 -20.44
C ASP A 339 -10.00 10.88 -19.48
N ALA A 340 -11.21 11.36 -19.78
CA ALA A 340 -12.40 11.11 -18.95
C ALA A 340 -12.78 9.62 -18.92
N ALA A 341 -12.54 8.90 -20.02
CA ALA A 341 -12.76 7.47 -20.07
C ALA A 341 -11.81 6.71 -19.14
N LEU A 342 -10.52 7.06 -19.16
CA LEU A 342 -9.52 6.48 -18.25
C LEU A 342 -9.87 6.75 -16.78
N GLU A 343 -10.26 7.98 -16.44
CA GLU A 343 -10.66 8.32 -15.06
C GLU A 343 -11.83 7.45 -14.57
N GLU A 344 -12.90 7.31 -15.36
CA GLU A 344 -14.04 6.48 -14.97
C GLU A 344 -13.64 5.00 -14.82
N ALA A 345 -12.75 4.48 -15.69
CA ALA A 345 -12.28 3.11 -15.55
C ALA A 345 -11.44 2.91 -14.27
N LEU A 346 -10.62 3.89 -13.90
CA LEU A 346 -9.79 3.84 -12.68
C LEU A 346 -10.63 3.94 -11.39
N GLU A 347 -11.82 4.56 -11.41
CA GLU A 347 -12.77 4.54 -10.28
C GLU A 347 -13.25 3.13 -9.90
N LEU A 348 -13.10 2.15 -10.80
CA LEU A 348 -13.53 0.76 -10.57
C LEU A 348 -12.48 -0.08 -9.82
N HIS A 349 -11.42 0.54 -9.31
CA HIS A 349 -10.28 -0.10 -8.65
C HIS A 349 -9.59 -1.21 -9.47
N PRO A 350 -9.38 -1.06 -10.79
CA PRO A 350 -8.82 -2.12 -11.61
C PRO A 350 -7.33 -2.36 -11.31
N ASN A 351 -6.96 -3.64 -11.33
CA ASN A 351 -5.58 -4.08 -11.56
C ASN A 351 -5.24 -4.01 -13.04
N TYR A 352 -6.21 -4.34 -13.89
CA TYR A 352 -6.03 -4.44 -15.33
C TYR A 352 -7.09 -3.62 -16.06
N ILE A 353 -6.69 -2.88 -17.10
CA ILE A 353 -7.60 -2.25 -18.04
C ILE A 353 -7.19 -2.67 -19.45
N THR A 354 -8.15 -3.02 -20.31
CA THR A 354 -7.83 -3.21 -21.73
C THR A 354 -7.49 -1.88 -22.37
N ILE A 355 -6.52 -1.89 -23.28
CA ILE A 355 -6.24 -0.70 -24.09
C ILE A 355 -7.48 -0.30 -24.93
N MET A 356 -7.58 0.97 -25.32
CA MET A 356 -8.72 1.49 -26.10
C MET A 356 -8.72 0.96 -27.55
N GLY A 357 -9.18 -0.27 -27.74
CA GLY A 357 -9.23 -0.95 -29.04
C GLY A 357 -8.58 -2.34 -29.01
N HIS A 358 -8.51 -2.97 -30.18
CA HIS A 358 -7.81 -4.25 -30.36
C HIS A 358 -6.49 -4.03 -31.13
N ASP A 359 -5.57 -5.00 -31.05
CA ASP A 359 -4.38 -5.02 -31.90
C ASP A 359 -4.80 -5.10 -33.37
N GLY A 360 -4.05 -4.43 -34.24
CA GLY A 360 -4.21 -4.52 -35.67
C GLY A 360 -5.31 -3.66 -36.29
N ASP A 361 -6.56 -3.76 -35.83
CA ASP A 361 -7.65 -2.86 -36.20
C ASP A 361 -8.40 -2.42 -34.93
N PHE A 362 -9.10 -1.28 -34.99
CA PHE A 362 -9.89 -0.70 -33.88
C PHE A 362 -9.14 0.17 -32.87
N GLY A 363 -7.97 0.72 -33.22
CA GLY A 363 -7.44 1.94 -32.59
C GLY A 363 -6.52 1.78 -31.38
N ALA A 364 -6.11 0.55 -31.00
CA ALA A 364 -5.13 0.38 -29.93
C ALA A 364 -3.76 0.98 -30.29
N ALA A 365 -3.31 0.79 -31.53
CA ALA A 365 -2.09 1.42 -32.05
C ALA A 365 -2.19 2.94 -32.03
N ASP A 366 -3.31 3.50 -32.51
CA ASP A 366 -3.55 4.95 -32.52
C ASP A 366 -3.53 5.53 -31.08
N PHE A 367 -4.18 4.88 -30.11
CA PHE A 367 -4.11 5.31 -28.71
C PHE A 367 -2.69 5.31 -28.16
N TYR A 368 -1.97 4.22 -28.40
CA TYR A 368 -0.61 4.04 -27.92
C TYR A 368 0.36 5.07 -28.52
N ASP A 369 0.23 5.34 -29.82
CA ASP A 369 1.10 6.29 -30.54
C ASP A 369 0.73 7.76 -30.27
N GLU A 370 -0.56 8.09 -30.20
CA GLU A 370 -1.03 9.47 -30.04
C GLU A 370 -1.13 9.94 -28.59
N ARG A 371 -1.38 9.02 -27.64
CA ARG A 371 -1.54 9.30 -26.20
C ARG A 371 -0.60 8.49 -25.31
N PRO A 372 0.72 8.50 -25.56
CA PRO A 372 1.69 7.84 -24.67
C PRO A 372 1.63 8.42 -23.25
N ASP A 373 1.18 9.66 -23.08
CA ASP A 373 0.91 10.27 -21.78
C ASP A 373 -0.17 9.53 -20.97
N LEU A 374 -1.25 9.07 -21.63
CA LEU A 374 -2.29 8.28 -20.97
C LEU A 374 -1.90 6.83 -20.75
N VAL A 375 -1.06 6.26 -21.63
CA VAL A 375 -0.46 4.94 -21.41
C VAL A 375 0.38 4.96 -20.12
N ASP A 376 1.25 5.95 -20.00
CA ASP A 376 2.07 6.18 -18.80
C ASP A 376 1.21 6.43 -17.55
N GLU A 377 0.20 7.29 -17.65
CA GLU A 377 -0.71 7.60 -16.55
C GLU A 377 -1.45 6.34 -16.06
N GLY A 378 -1.97 5.54 -16.99
CA GLY A 378 -2.60 4.26 -16.68
C GLY A 378 -1.64 3.31 -15.95
N ASN A 379 -0.43 3.14 -16.46
CA ASN A 379 0.58 2.27 -15.82
C ASN A 379 1.03 2.76 -14.44
N ARG A 380 0.91 4.06 -14.14
CA ARG A 380 1.22 4.61 -12.81
C ARG A 380 0.09 4.37 -11.79
N ARG A 381 -1.15 4.22 -12.26
CA ARG A 381 -2.35 4.24 -11.42
C ARG A 381 -3.06 2.90 -11.30
N MET A 382 -3.03 2.03 -12.31
CA MET A 382 -3.63 0.70 -12.21
C MET A 382 -2.93 -0.17 -11.16
N GLY A 383 -3.69 -1.06 -10.53
CA GLY A 383 -3.14 -2.02 -9.57
C GLY A 383 -2.51 -1.32 -8.38
N TYR A 384 -1.24 -1.59 -8.10
CA TYR A 384 -0.56 -1.12 -6.90
C TYR A 384 0.75 -0.41 -7.21
N ARG A 385 1.04 0.63 -6.43
CA ARG A 385 2.26 1.43 -6.52
C ARG A 385 2.77 1.75 -5.12
N LEU A 386 3.62 0.88 -4.59
CA LEU A 386 4.08 0.96 -3.21
C LEU A 386 5.20 1.99 -3.02
N VAL A 387 5.07 2.81 -1.99
CA VAL A 387 6.07 3.79 -1.56
C VAL A 387 6.44 3.48 -0.12
N LEU A 388 7.74 3.30 0.15
CA LEU A 388 8.29 3.38 1.49
C LEU A 388 8.53 4.85 1.80
N ASN A 389 7.57 5.48 2.48
CA ASN A 389 7.62 6.92 2.76
C ASN A 389 8.67 7.23 3.84
N GLN A 390 8.83 6.33 4.80
CA GLN A 390 9.80 6.48 5.87
C GLN A 390 10.29 5.12 6.36
N ALA A 391 11.58 5.05 6.71
CA ALA A 391 12.16 3.93 7.44
C ALA A 391 12.98 4.43 8.62
N GLU A 392 12.94 3.70 9.74
CA GLU A 392 13.75 3.98 10.92
C GLU A 392 14.43 2.71 11.43
N PHE A 393 15.70 2.82 11.78
CA PHE A 393 16.54 1.73 12.27
C PHE A 393 17.67 2.27 13.16
N PRO A 394 18.28 1.45 14.04
CA PRO A 394 19.42 1.88 14.85
C PRO A 394 20.68 2.09 13.98
N SER A 395 21.53 3.06 14.32
CA SER A 395 22.79 3.32 13.59
C SER A 395 23.84 2.23 13.81
N ALA A 396 23.71 1.47 14.90
CA ALA A 396 24.56 0.33 15.23
C ALA A 396 23.76 -0.81 15.87
N VAL A 397 24.24 -2.05 15.68
CA VAL A 397 23.72 -3.28 16.29
C VAL A 397 24.88 -4.20 16.67
N GLU A 398 24.70 -4.99 17.73
CA GLU A 398 25.66 -6.03 18.09
C GLU A 398 25.60 -7.20 17.10
N ALA A 399 26.74 -7.81 16.80
CA ALA A 399 26.77 -9.13 16.16
C ALA A 399 26.05 -10.15 17.06
N GLY A 400 25.08 -10.89 16.50
CA GLY A 400 24.21 -11.76 17.31
C GLY A 400 23.00 -11.06 17.93
N GLY A 401 22.92 -9.74 17.80
CA GLY A 401 21.82 -8.93 18.30
C GLY A 401 20.63 -8.86 17.35
N THR A 402 19.71 -7.94 17.64
CA THR A 402 18.48 -7.75 16.89
C THR A 402 18.53 -6.45 16.09
N LEU A 403 18.19 -6.53 14.80
CA LEU A 403 17.88 -5.39 13.96
C LEU A 403 16.37 -5.13 13.97
N GLU A 404 15.97 -3.95 14.40
CA GLU A 404 14.59 -3.46 14.30
C GLU A 404 14.47 -2.44 13.17
N LEU A 405 13.39 -2.55 12.41
CA LEU A 405 13.09 -1.68 11.28
C LEU A 405 11.63 -1.25 11.38
N GLN A 406 11.39 0.04 11.61
CA GLN A 406 10.06 0.65 11.53
C GLN A 406 9.87 1.25 10.14
N GLN A 407 8.71 1.04 9.52
CA GLN A 407 8.45 1.44 8.15
C GLN A 407 7.07 2.06 8.02
N LEU A 408 6.97 3.12 7.23
CA LEU A 408 5.72 3.76 6.87
C LEU A 408 5.49 3.64 5.36
N TRP A 409 4.48 2.87 4.97
CA TRP A 409 4.17 2.54 3.58
C TRP A 409 2.91 3.26 3.09
N SER A 410 2.80 3.43 1.78
CA SER A 410 1.55 3.78 1.09
C SER A 410 1.43 3.04 -0.23
N ASN A 411 0.20 2.90 -0.71
CA ASN A 411 -0.10 2.48 -2.09
C ASN A 411 -0.65 3.71 -2.83
N LEU A 412 -0.10 4.02 -4.01
CA LEU A 412 -0.58 5.12 -4.87
C LEU A 412 -1.45 4.62 -6.04
N GLY A 413 -1.53 3.31 -6.25
CA GLY A 413 -2.39 2.69 -7.27
C GLY A 413 -3.83 2.58 -6.81
N VAL A 414 -4.78 2.65 -7.74
CA VAL A 414 -6.22 2.59 -7.47
C VAL A 414 -6.71 1.19 -7.08
N GLY A 415 -5.97 0.16 -7.50
CA GLY A 415 -6.19 -1.22 -7.10
C GLY A 415 -5.30 -1.61 -5.90
N ARG A 416 -5.02 -2.90 -5.78
CA ARG A 416 -4.11 -3.45 -4.76
C ARG A 416 -3.41 -4.70 -5.29
N SER A 417 -2.33 -5.11 -4.66
CA SER A 417 -1.73 -6.40 -5.02
C SER A 417 -2.58 -7.55 -4.49
N TYR A 418 -2.75 -8.58 -5.32
CA TYR A 418 -3.42 -9.82 -4.94
C TYR A 418 -2.46 -10.95 -4.59
N VAL A 419 -1.16 -10.68 -4.67
CA VAL A 419 -0.07 -11.55 -4.24
C VAL A 419 0.66 -10.82 -3.13
N ASN A 420 0.87 -11.48 -1.99
CA ASN A 420 1.71 -10.88 -0.96
C ASN A 420 3.19 -11.05 -1.32
N TYR A 421 3.98 -10.00 -1.15
CA TYR A 421 5.43 -10.02 -1.32
C TYR A 421 6.08 -9.63 0.01
N PRO A 422 6.60 -10.59 0.80
CA PRO A 422 7.21 -10.31 2.10
C PRO A 422 8.36 -9.32 2.01
N LEU A 423 8.62 -8.61 3.11
CA LEU A 423 9.75 -7.70 3.21
C LEU A 423 11.03 -8.47 3.50
N LYS A 424 12.07 -8.25 2.70
CA LYS A 424 13.42 -8.75 2.95
C LYS A 424 14.40 -7.60 3.15
N VAL A 425 15.20 -7.70 4.21
CA VAL A 425 16.34 -6.80 4.48
C VAL A 425 17.65 -7.47 4.07
N TYR A 426 18.62 -6.65 3.66
CA TYR A 426 19.96 -7.08 3.30
C TYR A 426 20.98 -6.17 3.96
N LEU A 427 22.07 -6.78 4.44
CA LEU A 427 23.31 -6.08 4.74
C LEU A 427 24.29 -6.37 3.61
N THR A 428 24.79 -5.31 2.96
CA THR A 428 25.77 -5.44 1.88
C THR A 428 27.10 -4.78 2.22
N ASP A 429 28.19 -5.39 1.77
CA ASP A 429 29.51 -4.77 1.85
C ASP A 429 29.67 -3.58 0.87
N SER A 430 30.81 -2.91 0.91
CA SER A 430 31.13 -1.77 0.03
C SER A 430 31.22 -2.12 -1.45
N SER A 431 31.25 -3.40 -1.80
CA SER A 431 31.18 -3.90 -3.18
C SER A 431 29.76 -4.27 -3.61
N GLY A 432 28.77 -4.10 -2.72
CA GLY A 432 27.37 -4.43 -2.95
C GLY A 432 27.02 -5.91 -2.77
N ASN A 433 27.96 -6.73 -2.27
CA ASN A 433 27.70 -8.15 -2.01
C ASN A 433 26.90 -8.31 -0.72
N THR A 434 25.88 -9.15 -0.75
CA THR A 434 25.11 -9.51 0.45
C THR A 434 25.98 -10.33 1.40
N VAL A 435 26.18 -9.82 2.61
CA VAL A 435 26.82 -10.57 3.71
C VAL A 435 25.81 -11.24 4.63
N TRP A 436 24.58 -10.69 4.68
CA TRP A 436 23.46 -11.25 5.43
C TRP A 436 22.13 -10.73 4.88
N SER A 437 21.05 -11.49 5.05
CA SER A 437 19.68 -11.07 4.76
C SER A 437 18.67 -11.78 5.67
N GLY A 438 17.51 -11.16 5.89
CA GLY A 438 16.40 -11.75 6.64
C GLY A 438 15.05 -11.36 6.05
N ILE A 439 14.06 -12.25 6.12
CA ILE A 439 12.69 -12.05 5.60
C ILE A 439 11.72 -11.90 6.77
N ASP A 440 10.84 -10.91 6.70
CA ASP A 440 9.68 -10.76 7.59
C ASP A 440 8.42 -11.27 6.89
N GLU A 441 8.13 -12.55 7.09
CA GLU A 441 6.94 -13.25 6.54
C GLU A 441 5.61 -12.68 7.07
N ARG A 442 5.65 -11.81 8.09
CA ARG A 442 4.45 -11.17 8.66
C ARG A 442 4.08 -9.88 7.94
N PHE A 443 4.96 -9.35 7.09
CA PHE A 443 4.67 -8.19 6.27
C PHE A 443 3.60 -8.54 5.24
N GLU A 444 2.42 -7.96 5.38
CA GLU A 444 1.24 -8.27 4.56
C GLU A 444 0.72 -7.00 3.88
N MET A 445 0.94 -6.90 2.57
CA MET A 445 0.62 -5.68 1.82
C MET A 445 -0.59 -5.79 0.90
N THR A 446 -1.20 -6.98 0.76
CA THR A 446 -2.41 -7.14 -0.09
C THR A 446 -3.58 -6.31 0.40
N GLY A 447 -3.55 -5.85 1.66
CA GLY A 447 -4.51 -4.92 2.24
C GLY A 447 -4.25 -3.44 1.93
N PHE A 448 -3.12 -3.07 1.32
CA PHE A 448 -2.74 -1.66 1.14
C PHE A 448 -3.52 -1.03 -0.02
N VAL A 449 -4.26 0.03 0.27
CA VAL A 449 -5.09 0.76 -0.71
C VAL A 449 -4.68 2.23 -0.79
N ALA A 450 -5.09 2.90 -1.87
CA ALA A 450 -4.85 4.32 -2.05
C ALA A 450 -5.48 5.18 -0.95
N GLY A 451 -4.75 6.23 -0.55
CA GLY A 451 -5.21 7.23 0.41
C GLY A 451 -4.97 6.89 1.88
N GLU A 452 -4.42 5.71 2.18
CA GLU A 452 -4.02 5.30 3.53
C GLU A 452 -2.50 5.17 3.66
N MET A 453 -2.02 5.28 4.90
CA MET A 453 -0.63 5.02 5.28
C MET A 453 -0.60 3.79 6.18
N TYR A 454 0.45 2.98 6.09
CA TYR A 454 0.59 1.73 6.82
C TYR A 454 1.91 1.70 7.56
N GLU A 455 1.85 1.85 8.88
CA GLU A 455 3.03 1.69 9.72
C GLU A 455 3.21 0.21 10.09
N THR A 456 4.41 -0.31 9.85
CA THR A 456 4.77 -1.71 10.01
C THR A 456 6.13 -1.82 10.72
N PHE A 457 6.33 -2.94 11.42
CA PHE A 457 7.50 -3.17 12.27
C PHE A 457 8.08 -4.55 12.01
N SER A 458 9.33 -4.57 11.59
CA SER A 458 10.08 -5.80 11.31
C SER A 458 11.22 -5.95 12.29
N ARG A 459 11.46 -7.20 12.70
CA ARG A 459 12.48 -7.57 13.67
C ARG A 459 13.27 -8.74 13.13
N PHE A 460 14.58 -8.63 13.11
CA PHE A 460 15.48 -9.64 12.54
C PHE A 460 16.60 -9.98 13.51
N GLU A 461 16.86 -11.27 13.71
CA GLU A 461 17.99 -11.72 14.51
C GLU A 461 19.23 -11.87 13.63
N LEU A 462 20.31 -11.19 14.00
CA LEU A 462 21.59 -11.27 13.31
C LEU A 462 22.39 -12.47 13.84
N PRO A 463 23.21 -13.14 13.02
CA PRO A 463 24.06 -14.20 13.53
C PRO A 463 25.26 -13.62 14.28
N ALA A 464 25.65 -14.25 15.39
CA ALA A 464 26.85 -13.88 16.15
C ALA A 464 28.16 -14.03 15.34
N SER A 465 28.12 -14.72 14.20
CA SER A 465 29.24 -14.86 13.28
C SER A 465 29.32 -13.74 12.24
N LEU A 466 28.39 -12.79 12.23
CA LEU A 466 28.46 -11.62 11.34
C LEU A 466 29.65 -10.76 11.76
N ALA A 467 30.56 -10.48 10.83
CA ALA A 467 31.74 -9.69 11.13
C ALA A 467 31.35 -8.25 11.50
N ALA A 468 32.07 -7.66 12.46
CA ALA A 468 31.95 -6.24 12.73
C ALA A 468 32.40 -5.39 11.54
N GLY A 469 31.67 -4.31 11.27
CA GLY A 469 31.92 -3.43 10.13
C GLY A 469 30.73 -2.54 9.81
N ALA A 470 30.94 -1.62 8.88
CA ALA A 470 29.88 -0.80 8.30
C ALA A 470 29.31 -1.50 7.05
N TYR A 471 27.99 -1.60 6.98
CA TYR A 471 27.25 -2.22 5.88
C TYR A 471 26.16 -1.30 5.36
N ASP A 472 25.82 -1.38 4.08
CA ASP A 472 24.59 -0.77 3.61
C ASP A 472 23.41 -1.65 4.04
N LEU A 473 22.39 -1.03 4.65
CA LEU A 473 21.09 -1.64 4.89
C LEU A 473 20.20 -1.39 3.67
N ARG A 474 19.70 -2.46 3.06
CA ARG A 474 18.82 -2.42 1.89
C ARG A 474 17.54 -3.21 2.11
N VAL A 475 16.48 -2.86 1.39
CA VAL A 475 15.19 -3.57 1.40
C VAL A 475 14.76 -4.01 0.01
N ALA A 476 13.98 -5.07 -0.06
CA ALA A 476 13.21 -5.47 -1.23
C ALA A 476 11.91 -6.16 -0.80
N LEU A 477 10.91 -6.18 -1.68
CA LEU A 477 9.74 -7.06 -1.55
C LEU A 477 9.95 -8.27 -2.46
N VAL A 478 9.83 -9.47 -1.89
CA VAL A 478 10.31 -10.71 -2.50
C VAL A 478 9.20 -11.70 -2.82
N ASP A 479 9.45 -12.58 -3.78
CA ASP A 479 8.58 -13.73 -4.08
C ASP A 479 8.71 -14.85 -3.04
N GLU A 480 7.99 -15.96 -3.26
CA GLU A 480 8.03 -17.15 -2.41
C GLU A 480 9.40 -17.83 -2.35
N GLN A 481 10.29 -17.56 -3.31
CA GLN A 481 11.67 -18.05 -3.33
C GLN A 481 12.62 -17.12 -2.55
N GLY A 482 12.13 -15.95 -2.14
CA GLY A 482 12.89 -14.93 -1.43
C GLY A 482 13.73 -14.04 -2.34
N ASP A 483 13.44 -14.03 -3.64
CA ASP A 483 14.11 -13.20 -4.64
C ASP A 483 13.34 -11.87 -4.85
N PRO A 484 14.04 -10.72 -5.04
CA PRO A 484 13.38 -9.44 -5.31
C PRO A 484 12.44 -9.49 -6.52
N ALA A 485 11.14 -9.37 -6.26
CA ALA A 485 10.10 -9.61 -7.26
C ALA A 485 9.57 -8.30 -7.86
N ILE A 486 9.27 -7.31 -7.00
CA ILE A 486 8.58 -6.08 -7.39
C ILE A 486 9.44 -4.84 -7.14
N ARG A 487 9.22 -3.81 -7.96
CA ARG A 487 9.83 -2.49 -7.82
C ARG A 487 8.97 -1.59 -6.92
N LEU A 488 9.63 -0.72 -6.17
CA LEU A 488 9.03 0.31 -5.34
C LEU A 488 9.10 1.67 -6.05
N ALA A 489 8.14 2.54 -5.78
CA ALA A 489 8.11 3.90 -6.34
C ALA A 489 9.02 4.86 -5.56
N ILE A 490 10.25 4.43 -5.28
CA ILE A 490 11.30 5.19 -4.58
C ILE A 490 12.64 5.08 -5.31
N ALA A 491 13.52 6.05 -5.11
CA ALA A 491 14.87 6.06 -5.67
C ALA A 491 15.81 5.14 -4.87
N GLY A 492 17.02 4.91 -5.41
CA GLY A 492 18.06 4.12 -4.73
C GLY A 492 18.02 2.61 -5.00
N GLU A 493 17.29 2.21 -6.05
CA GLU A 493 17.31 0.85 -6.59
C GLU A 493 18.71 0.47 -7.11
N ASP A 494 19.17 -0.73 -6.78
CA ASP A 494 20.36 -1.32 -7.40
C ASP A 494 20.01 -2.32 -8.52
N ALA A 495 21.03 -2.88 -9.15
CA ALA A 495 20.86 -3.84 -10.26
C ALA A 495 20.09 -5.13 -9.87
N HIS A 496 19.78 -5.34 -8.60
CA HIS A 496 19.06 -6.50 -8.07
C HIS A 496 17.69 -6.11 -7.47
N LYS A 497 17.13 -4.94 -7.82
CA LYS A 497 15.86 -4.41 -7.28
C LYS A 497 15.86 -4.23 -5.75
N ARG A 498 17.01 -3.93 -5.15
CA ARG A 498 17.12 -3.61 -3.71
C ARG A 498 17.29 -2.11 -3.53
N TYR A 499 16.63 -1.55 -2.53
CA TYR A 499 16.63 -0.11 -2.25
C TYR A 499 17.45 0.19 -1.00
N THR A 500 18.43 1.08 -1.13
CA THR A 500 19.32 1.44 0.00
C THR A 500 18.62 2.38 0.96
N LEU A 501 18.60 2.03 2.25
CA LEU A 501 18.08 2.88 3.32
C LEU A 501 19.20 3.74 3.92
N GLY A 502 20.36 3.16 4.21
CA GLY A 502 21.49 3.87 4.77
C GLY A 502 22.58 2.92 5.24
N THR A 503 23.48 3.40 6.10
CA THR A 503 24.56 2.59 6.65
C THR A 503 24.21 2.11 8.06
N LEU A 504 24.46 0.83 8.32
CA LEU A 504 24.34 0.19 9.63
C LEU A 504 25.73 -0.30 10.09
N THR A 505 26.11 0.02 11.32
CA THR A 505 27.32 -0.54 11.94
C THR A 505 27.01 -1.82 12.69
N VAL A 506 27.64 -2.93 12.33
CA VAL A 506 27.66 -4.14 13.16
C VAL A 506 28.89 -4.08 14.05
N ALA A 507 28.73 -4.26 15.36
CA ALA A 507 29.79 -4.15 16.35
C ALA A 507 30.02 -5.47 17.10
N ASP A 508 31.28 -5.72 17.48
CA ASP A 508 31.65 -6.78 18.43
C ASP A 508 31.47 -6.33 19.89
N ASP A 509 31.52 -5.01 20.13
CA ASP A 509 31.28 -4.39 21.43
C ASP A 509 29.78 -4.28 21.74
N ALA A 510 29.45 -4.15 23.03
CA ALA A 510 28.07 -3.95 23.45
C ALA A 510 27.49 -2.65 22.86
N VAL A 511 26.30 -2.73 22.25
CA VAL A 511 25.56 -1.60 21.70
C VAL A 511 24.36 -1.33 22.61
N VAL A 512 24.30 -0.12 23.14
CA VAL A 512 23.10 0.37 23.81
C VAL A 512 22.15 0.85 22.71
N PRO A 513 20.96 0.24 22.55
CA PRO A 513 20.01 0.62 21.52
C PRO A 513 19.53 2.06 21.75
N PRO A 514 19.10 2.77 20.69
CA PRO A 514 18.51 4.09 20.84
C PRO A 514 17.28 4.02 21.75
N VAL A 515 16.99 5.11 22.45
CA VAL A 515 15.75 5.22 23.22
C VAL A 515 14.57 4.96 22.28
N ASP A 516 13.67 4.09 22.72
CA ASP A 516 12.47 3.74 21.98
C ASP A 516 11.23 4.21 22.72
N ASP A 517 10.75 5.38 22.31
CA ASP A 517 9.50 5.97 22.81
C ASP A 517 8.26 5.32 22.15
N THR A 518 8.46 4.30 21.32
CA THR A 518 7.39 3.54 20.67
C THR A 518 6.82 2.53 21.65
N ILE A 519 5.53 2.64 21.94
CA ILE A 519 4.84 1.67 22.81
C ILE A 519 4.31 0.55 21.92
N ARG A 520 4.56 -0.71 22.31
CA ARG A 520 4.13 -1.90 21.56
C ARG A 520 3.36 -2.87 22.45
N GLU A 521 2.25 -3.38 21.95
CA GLU A 521 1.42 -4.38 22.64
C GLU A 521 0.96 -5.46 21.68
N ALA A 522 1.32 -6.71 21.98
CA ALA A 522 0.93 -7.90 21.21
C ALA A 522 0.08 -8.88 22.05
N PHE A 523 -0.31 -8.51 23.26
CA PHE A 523 -1.16 -9.27 24.19
C PHE A 523 -0.68 -10.67 24.58
N GLU A 524 0.55 -11.06 24.21
CA GLU A 524 1.16 -12.37 24.47
C GLU A 524 1.34 -12.71 25.97
N GLY A 525 1.19 -11.73 26.86
CA GLY A 525 1.05 -11.97 28.30
C GLY A 525 -0.26 -12.69 28.70
N GLY A 526 -1.22 -12.82 27.78
CA GLY A 526 -2.45 -13.58 27.92
C GLY A 526 -3.53 -12.92 28.79
N SER A 527 -3.32 -11.69 29.24
CA SER A 527 -4.29 -10.94 30.05
C SER A 527 -4.06 -9.42 30.00
N PHE A 528 -5.09 -8.62 30.28
CA PHE A 528 -4.92 -7.18 30.47
C PHE A 528 -4.07 -6.80 31.69
N ALA A 529 -3.95 -7.70 32.69
CA ALA A 529 -3.14 -7.43 33.86
C ALA A 529 -1.63 -7.31 33.52
N SER A 530 -1.21 -7.96 32.44
CA SER A 530 0.15 -7.92 31.88
C SER A 530 0.31 -6.94 30.73
N SER A 531 -0.69 -6.10 30.46
CA SER A 531 -0.76 -5.21 29.30
C SER A 531 -0.75 -3.73 29.71
N ASP A 532 -0.40 -2.85 28.77
CA ASP A 532 -0.60 -1.39 28.88
C ASP A 532 -2.04 -0.97 28.52
N TYR A 533 -2.92 -1.94 28.30
CA TYR A 533 -4.31 -1.76 27.94
C TYR A 533 -5.24 -2.50 28.92
N VAL A 534 -6.50 -2.09 28.93
CA VAL A 534 -7.56 -2.65 29.78
C VAL A 534 -8.83 -2.91 28.98
N GLY A 535 -9.67 -3.82 29.48
CA GLY A 535 -11.01 -3.99 28.95
C GLY A 535 -11.79 -2.68 29.02
N GLY A 536 -12.52 -2.38 27.96
CA GLY A 536 -13.22 -1.10 27.76
C GLY A 536 -14.37 -0.85 28.74
N TYR A 537 -15.41 -0.13 28.31
CA TYR A 537 -16.52 0.22 29.19
C TYR A 537 -17.15 -1.04 29.80
N GLN A 538 -17.35 -1.03 31.13
CA GLN A 538 -17.84 -2.19 31.89
C GLN A 538 -17.02 -3.48 31.73
N SER A 539 -15.77 -3.39 31.26
CA SER A 539 -14.87 -4.51 31.03
C SER A 539 -15.40 -5.54 30.01
N VAL A 540 -16.05 -5.05 28.95
CA VAL A 540 -16.65 -5.91 27.90
C VAL A 540 -15.61 -6.65 27.06
N GLY A 541 -14.39 -6.12 26.89
CA GLY A 541 -13.33 -6.81 26.15
C GLY A 541 -12.52 -7.79 26.99
N VAL A 542 -11.82 -8.69 26.31
CA VAL A 542 -10.96 -9.73 26.89
C VAL A 542 -9.66 -9.87 26.09
N VAL A 543 -8.61 -10.43 26.71
CA VAL A 543 -7.50 -11.02 25.97
C VAL A 543 -7.82 -12.51 25.78
N THR A 544 -7.82 -12.99 24.53
CA THR A 544 -8.28 -14.34 24.16
C THR A 544 -7.19 -15.12 23.43
N SER A 545 -7.14 -16.43 23.69
CA SER A 545 -6.32 -17.42 22.99
C SER A 545 -7.17 -18.41 22.17
N GLN A 546 -8.46 -18.11 21.99
CA GLN A 546 -9.35 -18.99 21.24
C GLN A 546 -8.97 -19.06 19.76
N PRO A 547 -8.90 -20.26 19.15
CA PRO A 547 -8.68 -20.41 17.72
C PRO A 547 -9.70 -19.60 16.91
N GLY A 548 -9.22 -18.85 15.92
CA GLY A 548 -10.05 -17.97 15.10
C GLY A 548 -10.30 -16.58 15.68
N GLN A 549 -10.01 -16.33 16.96
CA GLN A 549 -10.07 -14.98 17.55
C GLN A 549 -8.70 -14.29 17.58
N ALA A 550 -7.63 -14.99 17.96
CA ALA A 550 -6.28 -14.40 17.98
C ALA A 550 -5.71 -14.10 16.57
N ILE A 551 -4.78 -13.14 16.47
CA ILE A 551 -4.13 -12.62 15.27
C ILE A 551 -2.61 -12.87 15.37
N GLY A 552 -2.15 -14.01 14.86
CA GLY A 552 -0.77 -14.41 15.14
C GLY A 552 -0.55 -14.68 16.63
N GLY A 553 0.65 -15.12 17.01
CA GLY A 553 0.98 -15.35 18.42
C GLY A 553 0.04 -16.32 19.16
N ALA A 554 -0.01 -16.19 20.48
CA ALA A 554 -0.85 -16.99 21.38
C ALA A 554 -2.11 -16.25 21.83
N SER A 555 -2.17 -14.92 21.76
CA SER A 555 -3.30 -14.16 22.31
C SER A 555 -3.49 -12.78 21.67
N SER A 556 -4.74 -12.31 21.60
CA SER A 556 -5.08 -10.94 21.13
C SER A 556 -6.17 -10.32 21.99
N ALA A 557 -6.32 -8.99 21.96
CA ALA A 557 -7.50 -8.34 22.52
C ALA A 557 -8.73 -8.61 21.64
N TYR A 558 -9.89 -8.84 22.25
CA TYR A 558 -11.11 -9.24 21.55
C TYR A 558 -12.35 -8.61 22.18
N GLY A 559 -13.26 -8.15 21.33
CA GLY A 559 -14.59 -7.67 21.70
C GLY A 559 -15.67 -8.18 20.76
N SER A 560 -16.87 -8.37 21.29
CA SER A 560 -18.05 -8.74 20.52
C SER A 560 -19.30 -8.11 21.11
N ALA A 561 -20.24 -7.73 20.25
CA ALA A 561 -21.50 -7.09 20.63
C ALA A 561 -22.65 -7.59 19.74
N ALA A 562 -23.86 -7.65 20.30
CA ALA A 562 -25.04 -7.97 19.50
C ALA A 562 -25.37 -6.84 18.52
N GLN A 563 -25.94 -7.14 17.36
CA GLN A 563 -26.29 -6.11 16.35
C GLN A 563 -27.29 -5.05 16.83
N THR A 564 -27.97 -5.30 17.95
CA THR A 564 -28.87 -4.35 18.62
C THR A 564 -28.15 -3.36 19.54
N GLU A 565 -26.87 -3.55 19.83
CA GLU A 565 -26.08 -2.67 20.69
C GLU A 565 -25.48 -1.52 19.87
N ASP A 566 -25.91 -0.29 20.18
CA ASP A 566 -25.49 0.90 19.42
C ASP A 566 -23.99 1.16 19.61
N TRP A 567 -23.46 1.33 20.82
CA TRP A 567 -22.02 1.59 21.06
C TRP A 567 -21.43 0.64 22.10
N THR A 568 -20.36 -0.04 21.73
CA THR A 568 -19.63 -0.95 22.62
C THR A 568 -18.13 -0.73 22.53
N GLU A 569 -17.55 -0.11 23.56
CA GLU A 569 -16.11 0.09 23.70
C GLU A 569 -15.50 -1.09 24.46
N PHE A 570 -14.65 -1.88 23.79
CA PHE A 570 -14.13 -3.12 24.38
C PHE A 570 -12.66 -3.04 24.79
N LEU A 571 -11.90 -2.04 24.33
CA LEU A 571 -10.48 -1.90 24.64
C LEU A 571 -10.12 -0.43 24.87
N TYR A 572 -9.40 -0.15 25.96
CA TYR A 572 -8.81 1.15 26.26
C TYR A 572 -7.30 1.04 26.52
N SER A 573 -6.53 2.09 26.22
CA SER A 573 -5.20 2.24 26.81
C SER A 573 -5.30 2.60 28.30
N ASP A 574 -4.44 2.04 29.14
CA ASP A 574 -4.36 2.37 30.57
C ASP A 574 -3.58 3.68 30.75
N THR A 575 -4.25 4.77 31.10
CA THR A 575 -3.62 6.10 31.26
C THR A 575 -2.56 6.17 32.34
N ALA A 576 -2.50 5.19 33.25
CA ALA A 576 -1.45 5.11 34.25
C ALA A 576 -0.14 4.49 33.70
N LYS A 577 -0.22 3.78 32.57
CA LYS A 577 0.92 3.09 31.93
C LYS A 577 1.29 3.71 30.58
N LEU A 578 0.29 4.17 29.84
CA LEU A 578 0.40 4.85 28.56
C LEU A 578 -0.20 6.25 28.67
N ALA A 579 0.65 7.25 28.85
CA ALA A 579 0.26 8.65 28.91
C ALA A 579 0.51 9.33 27.55
N LEU A 580 -0.54 9.95 26.99
CA LEU A 580 -0.43 10.75 25.77
C LEU A 580 -0.20 12.22 26.14
N GLU A 581 0.86 12.81 25.59
CA GLU A 581 1.27 14.18 25.84
C GLU A 581 0.36 15.18 25.11
N PRO A 582 0.06 16.35 25.69
CA PRO A 582 -0.67 17.43 25.02
C PRO A 582 0.07 17.94 23.78
N SER A 583 -0.68 18.44 22.78
CA SER A 583 -0.11 19.03 21.55
C SER A 583 0.88 18.14 20.80
N THR A 584 0.74 16.83 20.94
CA THR A 584 1.62 15.86 20.33
C THR A 584 0.85 15.09 19.27
N THR A 585 1.47 14.93 18.10
CA THR A 585 0.90 14.09 17.05
C THR A 585 1.28 12.65 17.37
N TYR A 586 0.32 11.75 17.32
CA TYR A 586 0.54 10.33 17.47
C TYR A 586 0.13 9.63 16.19
N THR A 587 0.89 8.60 15.84
CA THR A 587 0.44 7.56 14.93
C THR A 587 0.19 6.30 15.75
N VAL A 588 -0.99 5.71 15.58
CA VAL A 588 -1.36 4.44 16.21
C VAL A 588 -1.62 3.44 15.10
N SER A 589 -0.76 2.43 15.00
CA SER A 589 -0.92 1.29 14.11
C SER A 589 -1.37 0.07 14.90
N PHE A 590 -2.21 -0.77 14.31
CA PHE A 590 -2.63 -2.03 14.92
C PHE A 590 -3.09 -3.00 13.84
N ARG A 591 -2.87 -4.30 14.10
CA ARG A 591 -3.51 -5.36 13.32
C ARG A 591 -4.88 -5.65 13.88
N TYR A 592 -5.81 -5.97 12.99
CA TYR A 592 -7.16 -6.32 13.39
C TYR A 592 -7.72 -7.42 12.52
N LYS A 593 -8.69 -8.15 13.07
CA LYS A 593 -9.47 -9.16 12.36
C LYS A 593 -10.91 -9.11 12.82
N GLY A 594 -11.81 -8.76 11.91
CA GLY A 594 -13.23 -8.95 12.13
C GLY A 594 -13.53 -10.45 12.16
N THR A 595 -14.23 -10.95 13.18
CA THR A 595 -14.68 -12.35 13.23
C THR A 595 -16.18 -12.48 13.00
N GLU A 596 -16.92 -11.38 13.15
CA GLU A 596 -18.34 -11.26 12.81
C GLU A 596 -18.59 -9.83 12.33
N ALA A 597 -19.23 -9.69 11.17
CA ALA A 597 -19.53 -8.39 10.58
C ALA A 597 -20.56 -7.62 11.42
N PRO A 598 -20.42 -6.28 11.56
CA PRO A 598 -21.46 -5.45 12.16
C PRO A 598 -22.78 -5.52 11.38
N GLY A 599 -23.88 -5.20 12.05
CA GLY A 599 -25.21 -5.09 11.46
C GLY A 599 -25.33 -3.96 10.43
N GLU A 600 -26.55 -3.70 9.98
CA GLU A 600 -26.85 -2.58 9.08
C GLU A 600 -26.39 -1.25 9.72
N ASP A 601 -25.70 -0.41 8.93
CA ASP A 601 -25.03 0.84 9.37
C ASP A 601 -24.00 0.68 10.51
N GLY A 602 -23.61 -0.55 10.83
CA GLY A 602 -22.62 -0.87 11.84
C GLY A 602 -21.19 -0.77 11.35
N PHE A 603 -20.27 -0.49 12.27
CA PHE A 603 -18.84 -0.35 11.99
C PHE A 603 -17.98 -0.62 13.21
N TYR A 604 -16.73 -0.96 12.95
CA TYR A 604 -15.65 -0.93 13.92
C TYR A 604 -15.10 0.51 14.00
N TYR A 605 -14.59 0.92 15.16
CA TYR A 605 -13.99 2.24 15.28
C TYR A 605 -12.80 2.30 16.22
N PHE A 606 -12.00 3.33 16.00
CA PHE A 606 -10.89 3.77 16.83
C PHE A 606 -11.00 5.27 17.07
N LEU A 607 -10.63 5.73 18.27
CA LEU A 607 -10.44 7.15 18.56
C LEU A 607 -9.53 7.34 19.79
N ALA A 608 -9.00 8.55 19.95
CA ALA A 608 -8.43 9.02 21.20
C ALA A 608 -9.38 10.02 21.87
N ARG A 609 -9.66 9.84 23.16
CA ARG A 609 -10.58 10.70 23.94
C ARG A 609 -9.94 11.18 25.22
N THR A 610 -10.23 12.41 25.60
CA THR A 610 -9.93 12.95 26.93
C THR A 610 -11.06 12.61 27.91
N GLY A 611 -10.71 12.09 29.09
CA GLY A 611 -11.69 11.81 30.15
C GLY A 611 -12.42 13.04 30.67
N SER A 612 -11.76 14.20 30.68
CA SER A 612 -12.28 15.46 31.18
C SER A 612 -12.94 16.34 30.11
N GLY A 613 -12.49 16.27 28.85
CA GLY A 613 -13.07 17.01 27.73
C GLY A 613 -14.28 16.33 27.07
N GLY A 614 -14.37 14.99 27.17
CA GLY A 614 -15.44 14.21 26.57
C GLY A 614 -15.42 14.22 25.02
N PHE A 615 -16.54 13.82 24.41
CA PHE A 615 -16.63 13.54 22.96
C PHE A 615 -16.34 14.75 22.04
N ALA A 616 -16.48 15.98 22.54
CA ALA A 616 -16.17 17.19 21.76
C ALA A 616 -14.68 17.30 21.39
N HIS A 617 -13.85 16.51 22.07
CA HIS A 617 -12.40 16.46 21.92
C HIS A 617 -11.93 15.10 21.40
N ASP A 618 -12.81 14.28 20.81
CA ASP A 618 -12.38 13.04 20.16
C ASP A 618 -11.42 13.37 19.00
N LYS A 619 -10.29 12.67 18.98
CA LYS A 619 -9.25 12.79 17.94
C LYS A 619 -9.07 11.46 17.24
N GLY A 620 -8.69 11.50 15.97
CA GLY A 620 -8.42 10.29 15.19
C GLY A 620 -9.63 9.38 15.00
N PHE A 621 -10.86 9.90 15.14
CA PHE A 621 -12.07 9.09 14.96
C PHE A 621 -12.07 8.47 13.56
N THR A 622 -11.88 7.15 13.53
CA THR A 622 -11.76 6.37 12.31
C THR A 622 -12.73 5.21 12.42
N THR A 623 -13.52 5.02 11.37
CA THR A 623 -14.46 3.90 11.28
C THR A 623 -14.09 3.02 10.10
N TRP A 624 -14.38 1.73 10.22
CA TRP A 624 -14.22 0.79 9.11
C TRP A 624 -15.18 -0.37 9.26
N ARG A 625 -15.36 -1.08 8.16
CA ARG A 625 -16.18 -2.29 8.09
C ARG A 625 -15.49 -3.25 7.16
N ASP A 626 -15.08 -4.38 7.69
CA ASP A 626 -14.46 -5.46 6.93
C ASP A 626 -15.27 -6.75 7.08
N GLU A 627 -15.18 -7.59 6.06
CA GLU A 627 -15.70 -8.96 6.13
C GLU A 627 -14.90 -9.80 7.12
N SER A 628 -15.55 -10.80 7.71
CA SER A 628 -14.93 -11.64 8.71
C SER A 628 -13.74 -12.44 8.14
N GLY A 629 -12.67 -12.55 8.90
CA GLY A 629 -11.60 -13.53 8.69
C GLY A 629 -10.25 -12.96 8.23
N LEU A 630 -10.20 -11.75 7.67
CA LEU A 630 -8.90 -11.16 7.30
C LEU A 630 -8.21 -10.50 8.46
N VAL A 631 -6.91 -10.69 8.49
CA VAL A 631 -6.02 -9.82 9.23
C VAL A 631 -5.63 -8.65 8.34
N ARG A 632 -5.94 -7.43 8.79
CA ARG A 632 -5.52 -6.18 8.15
C ARG A 632 -4.75 -5.34 9.16
N THR A 633 -4.05 -4.32 8.67
CA THR A 633 -3.40 -3.29 9.49
C THR A 633 -4.14 -1.99 9.30
N LYS A 634 -4.36 -1.24 10.39
CA LYS A 634 -4.89 0.12 10.35
C LYS A 634 -3.94 1.04 11.07
N THR A 635 -3.67 2.20 10.46
CA THR A 635 -2.85 3.26 11.05
C THR A 635 -3.69 4.52 11.15
N VAL A 636 -3.71 5.15 12.32
CA VAL A 636 -4.46 6.38 12.58
C VAL A 636 -3.52 7.44 13.13
N THR A 637 -3.43 8.57 12.44
CA THR A 637 -2.66 9.72 12.89
C THR A 637 -3.59 10.79 13.46
N PHE A 638 -3.27 11.32 14.64
CA PHE A 638 -4.04 12.38 15.28
C PHE A 638 -3.18 13.27 16.16
N THR A 639 -3.63 14.49 16.44
CA THR A 639 -2.94 15.42 17.35
C THR A 639 -3.78 15.69 18.58
N THR A 640 -3.21 15.46 19.76
CA THR A 640 -3.85 15.76 21.04
C THR A 640 -3.99 17.27 21.24
N ASP A 641 -5.04 17.68 21.94
CA ASP A 641 -5.24 19.08 22.28
C ASP A 641 -4.23 19.56 23.35
N ALA A 642 -3.84 20.84 23.30
CA ALA A 642 -2.88 21.44 24.23
C ALA A 642 -3.32 21.44 25.71
N GLY A 643 -4.61 21.35 25.98
CA GLY A 643 -5.20 21.56 27.31
C GLY A 643 -5.49 20.30 28.12
N PHE A 644 -5.24 19.11 27.56
CA PHE A 644 -5.65 17.85 28.17
C PHE A 644 -4.47 16.88 28.25
N GLN A 645 -4.25 16.31 29.44
CA GLN A 645 -3.19 15.34 29.75
C GLN A 645 -3.75 13.92 29.96
N ASP A 646 -5.06 13.75 29.77
CA ASP A 646 -5.81 12.54 30.11
C ASP A 646 -6.40 11.86 28.87
N TYR A 647 -5.73 12.01 27.72
CA TYR A 647 -6.09 11.29 26.52
C TYR A 647 -5.82 9.78 26.68
N TYR A 648 -6.76 8.97 26.22
CA TYR A 648 -6.64 7.52 26.11
C TYR A 648 -7.21 7.04 24.79
N LEU A 649 -6.69 5.91 24.32
CA LEU A 649 -7.10 5.26 23.08
C LEU A 649 -8.30 4.35 23.32
N ILE A 650 -9.20 4.26 22.34
CA ILE A 650 -10.42 3.47 22.39
C ILE A 650 -10.57 2.67 21.11
N TRP A 651 -10.88 1.38 21.25
CA TRP A 651 -11.44 0.56 20.17
C TRP A 651 -12.85 0.10 20.55
N GLY A 652 -13.76 0.15 19.57
CA GLY A 652 -15.15 -0.22 19.79
C GLY A 652 -15.88 -0.70 18.54
N LEU A 653 -17.13 -1.09 18.79
CA LEU A 653 -18.08 -1.65 17.84
C LEU A 653 -19.35 -0.78 17.85
N ARG A 654 -19.94 -0.58 16.68
CA ARG A 654 -21.24 0.05 16.53
C ARG A 654 -22.23 -0.87 15.80
N ASN A 655 -23.43 -1.03 16.33
CA ASN A 655 -24.45 -1.99 15.84
C ASN A 655 -23.89 -3.42 15.74
N GLY A 656 -23.18 -3.86 16.79
CA GLY A 656 -22.66 -5.22 16.94
C GLY A 656 -21.44 -5.61 16.10
N GLY A 657 -21.25 -6.92 15.97
CA GLY A 657 -20.10 -7.55 15.32
C GLY A 657 -19.06 -8.06 16.33
N ALA A 658 -17.93 -8.53 15.83
CA ALA A 658 -16.82 -8.98 16.67
C ALA A 658 -15.47 -8.68 16.01
N LEU A 659 -14.51 -8.25 16.83
CA LEU A 659 -13.23 -7.72 16.39
C LEU A 659 -12.10 -8.17 17.33
N ALA A 660 -11.03 -8.68 16.74
CA ALA A 660 -9.75 -8.86 17.40
C ALA A 660 -8.78 -7.71 17.06
N ILE A 661 -7.94 -7.33 18.01
CA ILE A 661 -6.89 -6.31 17.89
C ILE A 661 -5.59 -6.88 18.44
N ASP A 662 -4.51 -6.68 17.70
CA ASP A 662 -3.17 -7.17 18.05
C ASP A 662 -2.09 -6.28 17.44
N ASP A 663 -0.83 -6.51 17.84
CA ASP A 663 0.35 -5.78 17.37
C ASP A 663 0.12 -4.25 17.37
N ILE A 664 -0.44 -3.70 18.46
CA ILE A 664 -0.66 -2.26 18.60
C ILE A 664 0.69 -1.58 18.75
N VAL A 665 0.90 -0.52 17.99
CA VAL A 665 2.06 0.33 18.07
C VAL A 665 1.65 1.79 18.15
N VAL A 666 2.15 2.50 19.15
CA VAL A 666 1.91 3.92 19.37
C VAL A 666 3.22 4.67 19.23
N THR A 667 3.31 5.48 18.19
CA THR A 667 4.47 6.31 17.88
C THR A 667 4.14 7.77 18.16
N ALA A 668 4.88 8.40 19.06
CA ALA A 668 4.82 9.85 19.24
C ALA A 668 5.61 10.54 18.12
N HIS A 669 4.97 11.46 17.42
CA HIS A 669 5.59 12.41 16.53
C HIS A 669 5.59 13.76 17.23
N PRO A 670 6.74 14.22 17.75
CA PRO A 670 6.83 15.53 18.36
C PRO A 670 6.38 16.58 17.34
N ALA A 671 5.79 17.66 17.83
CA ALA A 671 5.13 18.68 17.00
C ALA A 671 5.95 19.05 15.75
N THR A 672 5.50 18.57 14.60
CA THR A 672 6.05 18.93 13.30
C THR A 672 5.25 20.10 12.75
N VAL A 673 5.91 21.21 12.50
CA VAL A 673 5.31 22.44 11.99
C VAL A 673 5.64 22.57 10.51
N TYR A 674 4.62 22.63 9.65
CA TYR A 674 4.75 22.82 8.21
C TYR A 674 4.16 24.15 7.74
N ASP A 675 4.81 24.80 6.79
CA ASP A 675 4.36 26.04 6.15
C ASP A 675 4.88 26.11 4.69
N SER A 676 3.96 26.07 3.74
CA SER A 676 4.24 26.16 2.29
C SER A 676 3.91 27.53 1.70
N PHE A 677 3.54 28.52 2.52
CA PHE A 677 3.15 29.87 2.08
C PHE A 677 1.97 30.00 1.12
N GLU A 678 1.34 28.90 0.68
CA GLU A 678 0.21 28.87 -0.27
C GLU A 678 -1.05 29.60 0.22
N GLY A 679 -1.08 30.02 1.49
CA GLY A 679 -2.06 30.99 1.99
C GLY A 679 -1.88 32.42 1.44
N GLY A 680 -0.85 32.67 0.62
CA GLY A 680 -0.63 33.89 -0.15
C GLY A 680 -0.19 35.13 0.65
N ALA A 681 -0.02 35.00 1.98
CA ALA A 681 0.39 36.10 2.84
C ALA A 681 1.00 35.62 4.17
N PHE A 682 1.94 36.39 4.73
CA PHE A 682 2.51 36.11 6.07
C PHE A 682 1.46 36.08 7.20
N ALA A 683 0.33 36.77 7.03
CA ALA A 683 -0.76 36.71 8.00
C ALA A 683 -1.28 35.27 8.19
N ALA A 684 -1.28 34.46 7.11
CA ALA A 684 -1.67 33.06 7.09
C ALA A 684 -0.53 32.09 7.45
N SER A 685 0.69 32.61 7.65
CA SER A 685 1.91 31.83 7.92
C SER A 685 2.34 31.95 9.39
N ARG A 686 3.24 31.05 9.80
CA ARG A 686 3.99 31.12 11.08
C ARG A 686 5.26 31.96 10.97
N TYR A 687 5.52 32.53 9.80
CA TYR A 687 6.70 33.35 9.53
C TYR A 687 6.31 34.78 9.17
N VAL A 688 7.29 35.67 9.27
CA VAL A 688 7.20 37.08 8.93
C VAL A 688 8.41 37.49 8.10
N GLY A 689 8.23 38.49 7.23
CA GLY A 689 9.36 39.12 6.55
C GLY A 689 10.37 39.65 7.56
N GLY A 690 11.65 39.47 7.28
CA GLY A 690 12.72 39.89 8.17
C GLY A 690 12.84 41.41 8.30
N TYR A 691 13.88 41.88 8.99
CA TYR A 691 14.00 43.27 9.43
C TYR A 691 13.75 44.30 8.31
N GLN A 692 12.92 45.32 8.61
CA GLN A 692 12.46 46.35 7.66
C GLN A 692 11.65 45.84 6.44
N GLY A 693 11.10 44.62 6.50
CA GLY A 693 10.27 44.07 5.43
C GLY A 693 11.08 43.60 4.22
N ALA A 694 12.29 43.09 4.47
CA ALA A 694 13.19 42.60 3.41
C ALA A 694 12.68 41.34 2.68
N GLY A 695 11.71 40.63 3.26
CA GLY A 695 11.02 39.50 2.63
C GLY A 695 9.54 39.76 2.42
N VAL A 696 8.99 39.15 1.36
CA VAL A 696 7.59 39.16 0.96
C VAL A 696 7.13 37.75 0.60
N ILE A 697 5.82 37.50 0.59
CA ILE A 697 5.27 36.34 -0.13
C ILE A 697 5.07 36.75 -1.58
N SER A 698 5.68 36.03 -2.52
CA SER A 698 5.66 36.34 -3.95
C SER A 698 4.96 35.24 -4.74
N ASP A 699 4.19 35.64 -5.75
CA ASP A 699 3.57 34.80 -6.77
C ASP A 699 4.22 34.96 -8.16
N GLN A 700 5.34 35.70 -8.23
CA GLN A 700 5.93 36.08 -9.50
C GLN A 700 6.68 34.90 -10.14
N PRO A 701 6.50 34.66 -11.46
CA PRO A 701 7.22 33.61 -12.17
C PRO A 701 8.73 33.69 -11.95
N GLY A 702 9.31 32.60 -11.48
CA GLY A 702 10.74 32.49 -11.16
C GLY A 702 11.12 32.83 -9.72
N GLN A 703 10.21 33.40 -8.92
CA GLN A 703 10.37 33.65 -7.48
C GLN A 703 9.69 32.60 -6.59
N THR A 704 8.98 31.63 -7.20
CA THR A 704 8.28 30.55 -6.49
C THR A 704 8.95 29.19 -6.68
N ILE A 705 8.63 28.24 -5.80
CA ILE A 705 9.16 26.87 -5.79
C ILE A 705 8.00 25.88 -5.64
N GLY A 706 7.68 25.11 -6.69
CA GLY A 706 6.73 23.98 -6.59
C GLY A 706 5.24 24.35 -6.42
N GLY A 707 4.92 25.59 -6.03
CA GLY A 707 3.55 26.09 -5.84
C GLY A 707 3.31 27.51 -6.37
N ALA A 708 2.20 28.12 -5.96
CA ALA A 708 1.79 29.45 -6.41
C ALA A 708 2.45 30.57 -5.61
N TYR A 709 2.93 30.30 -4.39
CA TYR A 709 3.50 31.30 -3.50
C TYR A 709 4.74 30.81 -2.78
N SER A 710 5.79 31.64 -2.68
CA SER A 710 6.95 31.36 -1.82
C SER A 710 7.39 32.61 -1.07
N ALA A 711 8.11 32.44 0.04
CA ALA A 711 8.78 33.56 0.69
C ALA A 711 9.98 34.00 -0.16
N TYR A 712 10.04 35.28 -0.52
CA TYR A 712 11.05 35.82 -1.42
C TYR A 712 11.65 37.10 -0.88
N GLY A 713 12.94 37.32 -1.13
CA GLY A 713 13.60 38.58 -0.85
C GLY A 713 14.92 38.74 -1.59
N SER A 714 15.40 39.97 -1.64
CA SER A 714 16.61 40.34 -2.38
C SER A 714 17.34 41.49 -1.69
N ALA A 715 18.66 41.50 -1.80
CA ALA A 715 19.52 42.52 -1.22
C ALA A 715 20.64 42.93 -2.20
N ALA A 716 21.08 44.18 -2.10
CA ALA A 716 22.20 44.68 -2.87
C ALA A 716 23.51 44.03 -2.42
N GLN A 717 24.44 43.79 -3.35
CA GLN A 717 25.71 43.11 -3.03
C GLN A 717 26.63 43.89 -2.06
N THR A 718 26.32 45.16 -1.79
CA THR A 718 27.00 45.98 -0.79
C THR A 718 26.39 45.89 0.60
N GLN A 719 25.23 45.23 0.76
CA GLN A 719 24.60 45.03 2.07
C GLN A 719 25.26 43.84 2.76
N ASP A 720 25.78 44.08 3.96
CA ASP A 720 26.51 43.09 4.75
C ASP A 720 25.57 41.94 5.15
N TRP A 721 24.59 42.20 6.03
CA TRP A 721 23.60 41.20 6.45
C TRP A 721 22.18 41.66 6.14
N THR A 722 21.35 40.77 5.61
CA THR A 722 19.92 40.98 5.41
C THR A 722 19.14 39.75 5.87
N GLU A 723 18.30 39.94 6.89
CA GLU A 723 17.35 38.91 7.33
C GLU A 723 16.13 38.96 6.41
N LEU A 724 15.92 37.90 5.65
CA LEU A 724 14.86 37.80 4.64
C LEU A 724 13.55 37.31 5.27
N LEU A 725 13.62 36.28 6.09
CA LEU A 725 12.47 35.62 6.70
C LEU A 725 12.81 35.24 8.13
N CYS A 726 11.87 35.47 9.06
CA CYS A 726 11.99 35.05 10.45
C CYS A 726 10.75 34.29 10.89
N SER A 727 10.88 33.35 11.82
CA SER A 727 9.70 32.76 12.48
C SER A 727 9.04 33.76 13.42
N ASP A 728 7.71 33.79 13.41
CA ASP A 728 6.92 34.58 14.36
C ASP A 728 6.89 33.87 15.72
N THR A 729 7.60 34.42 16.71
CA THR A 729 7.67 33.87 18.08
C THR A 729 6.32 33.74 18.79
N ALA A 730 5.27 34.43 18.32
CA ALA A 730 3.91 34.25 18.83
C ALA A 730 3.22 33.01 18.23
N LYS A 731 3.63 32.56 17.04
CA LYS A 731 3.01 31.46 16.28
C LYS A 731 3.86 30.19 16.22
N LEU A 732 5.18 30.29 16.38
CA LEU A 732 6.13 29.19 16.44
C LEU A 732 7.05 29.38 17.66
N LYS A 733 6.90 28.52 18.66
CA LYS A 733 7.72 28.54 19.88
C LYS A 733 8.69 27.37 19.88
N LEU A 734 9.98 27.68 20.04
CA LEU A 734 11.03 26.68 20.21
C LEU A 734 11.32 26.52 21.71
N ALA A 735 11.20 25.29 22.20
CA ALA A 735 11.43 24.93 23.59
C ALA A 735 12.93 24.94 23.93
N PRO A 736 13.31 25.21 25.19
CA PRO A 736 14.70 25.12 25.65
C PRO A 736 15.22 23.69 25.65
N ALA A 737 16.54 23.51 25.51
CA ALA A 737 17.20 22.20 25.58
C ALA A 737 16.60 21.14 24.64
N THR A 738 16.02 21.56 23.52
CA THR A 738 15.30 20.68 22.58
C THR A 738 16.06 20.66 21.27
N THR A 739 16.22 19.48 20.69
CA THR A 739 16.84 19.32 19.38
C THR A 739 15.77 19.54 18.31
N TYR A 740 16.07 20.33 17.30
CA TYR A 740 15.19 20.59 16.18
C TYR A 740 15.86 20.18 14.88
N THR A 741 15.09 19.63 13.95
CA THR A 741 15.47 19.52 12.54
C THR A 741 14.56 20.41 11.73
N VAL A 742 15.16 21.32 10.95
CA VAL A 742 14.47 22.24 10.06
C VAL A 742 14.83 21.91 8.63
N SER A 743 13.85 21.49 7.84
CA SER A 743 13.98 21.28 6.39
C SER A 743 13.25 22.37 5.63
N PHE A 744 13.78 22.81 4.50
CA PHE A 744 13.13 23.78 3.62
C PHE A 744 13.67 23.69 2.20
N ARG A 745 12.81 24.02 1.23
CA ARG A 745 13.23 24.24 -0.15
C ARG A 745 13.73 25.66 -0.34
N TYR A 746 14.69 25.82 -1.23
CA TYR A 746 15.19 27.14 -1.61
C TYR A 746 15.49 27.23 -3.09
N LYS A 747 15.52 28.45 -3.62
CA LYS A 747 15.95 28.74 -4.99
C LYS A 747 16.62 30.10 -5.04
N GLY A 748 17.92 30.11 -5.37
CA GLY A 748 18.65 31.35 -5.64
C GLY A 748 18.23 31.92 -6.99
N THR A 749 17.75 33.16 -7.03
CA THR A 749 17.33 33.84 -8.27
C THR A 749 18.35 34.90 -8.73
N ALA A 750 19.23 35.32 -7.83
CA ALA A 750 20.40 36.14 -8.15
C ALA A 750 21.57 35.81 -7.20
N GLN A 751 22.78 35.72 -7.76
CA GLN A 751 23.98 35.38 -7.01
C GLN A 751 24.35 36.46 -5.98
N PRO A 752 24.77 36.07 -4.76
CA PRO A 752 25.46 36.97 -3.85
C PRO A 752 26.76 37.54 -4.46
N GLY A 753 27.25 38.63 -3.87
CA GLY A 753 28.52 39.26 -4.24
C GLY A 753 29.74 38.43 -3.82
N ALA A 754 30.94 38.98 -4.02
CA ALA A 754 32.18 38.31 -3.60
C ALA A 754 32.17 38.05 -2.07
N ASN A 755 32.37 36.79 -1.67
CA ASN A 755 32.25 36.29 -0.29
C ASN A 755 30.81 36.30 0.28
N GLY A 756 29.81 36.51 -0.57
CA GLY A 756 28.41 36.44 -0.20
C GLY A 756 27.87 35.02 -0.19
N PHE A 757 26.82 34.80 0.61
CA PHE A 757 26.14 33.51 0.75
C PHE A 757 24.72 33.72 1.28
N TYR A 758 23.86 32.72 1.05
CA TYR A 758 22.61 32.56 1.77
C TYR A 758 22.88 31.90 3.11
N TYR A 759 22.06 32.18 4.13
CA TYR A 759 22.24 31.55 5.44
C TYR A 759 20.92 31.21 6.13
N PHE A 760 21.02 30.26 7.05
CA PHE A 760 20.00 29.89 8.03
C PHE A 760 20.63 29.85 9.42
N LEU A 761 19.89 30.26 10.45
CA LEU A 761 20.25 30.05 11.86
C LEU A 761 19.02 30.13 12.78
N ALA A 762 19.16 29.63 14.00
CA ALA A 762 18.26 29.90 15.12
C ALA A 762 18.93 30.84 16.12
N ARG A 763 18.24 31.91 16.53
CA ARG A 763 18.75 32.95 17.44
C ARG A 763 17.82 33.19 18.61
N THR A 764 18.38 33.42 19.79
CA THR A 764 17.64 33.96 20.94
C THR A 764 17.60 35.49 20.88
N GLY A 765 16.42 36.07 21.12
CA GLY A 765 16.24 37.52 21.21
C GLY A 765 16.99 38.16 22.39
N SER A 766 17.25 37.41 23.46
CA SER A 766 17.83 37.88 24.71
C SER A 766 19.28 37.45 24.96
N GLY A 767 19.73 36.34 24.37
CA GLY A 767 21.10 35.83 24.55
C GLY A 767 22.16 36.42 23.61
N GLY A 768 21.74 37.00 22.47
CA GLY A 768 22.66 37.55 21.47
C GLY A 768 23.46 36.49 20.70
N PHE A 769 24.44 36.95 19.89
CA PHE A 769 25.11 36.13 18.86
C PHE A 769 25.88 34.90 19.37
N ALA A 770 26.29 34.89 20.64
CA ALA A 770 27.01 33.75 21.21
C ALA A 770 26.15 32.47 21.32
N HIS A 771 24.83 32.63 21.17
CA HIS A 771 23.83 31.57 21.31
C HIS A 771 23.15 31.21 19.98
N ASP A 772 23.68 31.69 18.85
CA ASP A 772 23.21 31.27 17.53
C ASP A 772 23.46 29.77 17.34
N LYS A 773 22.45 29.06 16.85
CA LYS A 773 22.47 27.61 16.62
C LYS A 773 22.16 27.29 15.17
N GLY A 774 22.67 26.17 14.68
CA GLY A 774 22.37 25.70 13.32
C GLY A 774 22.84 26.62 12.19
N PHE A 775 23.86 27.45 12.43
CA PHE A 775 24.36 28.37 11.41
C PHE A 775 24.85 27.59 10.18
N THR A 776 24.13 27.73 9.07
CA THR A 776 24.36 27.01 7.81
C THR A 776 24.39 28.00 6.67
N THR A 777 25.37 27.88 5.78
CA THR A 777 25.53 28.78 4.62
C THR A 777 25.59 28.00 3.32
N TRP A 778 25.09 28.58 2.24
CA TRP A 778 25.15 28.00 0.89
C TRP A 778 25.13 29.09 -0.19
N SER A 779 25.50 28.73 -1.42
CA SER A 779 25.61 29.67 -2.55
C SER A 779 25.58 28.90 -3.88
N ASP A 780 24.42 28.35 -4.22
CA ASP A 780 24.25 27.48 -5.39
C ASP A 780 24.00 28.26 -6.69
N ASP A 781 24.07 27.56 -7.82
CA ASP A 781 23.78 28.12 -9.14
C ASP A 781 22.36 28.69 -9.25
N THR A 782 22.22 29.86 -9.87
CA THR A 782 20.94 30.57 -9.98
C THR A 782 19.94 29.80 -10.83
N GLY A 783 18.71 29.68 -10.34
CA GLY A 783 17.57 29.12 -11.07
C GLY A 783 17.23 27.67 -10.73
N GLN A 784 18.09 26.95 -10.03
CA GLN A 784 17.79 25.60 -9.53
C GLN A 784 17.20 25.66 -8.12
N ALA A 785 16.21 24.80 -7.86
CA ALA A 785 15.66 24.61 -6.53
C ALA A 785 16.43 23.51 -5.80
N GLY A 786 16.82 23.75 -4.56
CA GLY A 786 17.47 22.80 -3.67
C GLY A 786 16.67 22.59 -2.38
N VAL A 787 17.17 21.71 -1.52
CA VAL A 787 16.63 21.45 -0.18
C VAL A 787 17.77 21.60 0.82
N GLN A 788 17.54 22.34 1.91
CA GLN A 788 18.41 22.33 3.08
C GLN A 788 17.74 21.58 4.21
N THR A 789 18.53 20.88 5.01
CA THR A 789 18.09 20.32 6.29
C THR A 789 19.13 20.65 7.35
N VAL A 790 18.70 21.29 8.42
CA VAL A 790 19.57 21.78 9.48
C VAL A 790 19.09 21.25 10.83
N THR A 791 19.97 20.56 11.55
CA THR A 791 19.70 20.08 12.91
C THR A 791 20.46 20.92 13.93
N PHE A 792 19.79 21.34 14.99
CA PHE A 792 20.40 22.13 16.07
C PHE A 792 19.68 21.93 17.40
N THR A 793 20.39 22.14 18.51
CA THR A 793 19.82 22.06 19.86
C THR A 793 19.77 23.45 20.50
N THR A 794 18.60 23.85 21.00
CA THR A 794 18.42 25.11 21.74
C THR A 794 19.09 25.04 23.10
N ASP A 795 19.54 26.17 23.62
CA ASP A 795 20.12 26.22 24.96
C ASP A 795 19.03 26.16 26.05
N ALA A 796 19.30 25.47 27.16
CA ALA A 796 18.35 25.29 28.28
C ALA A 796 17.88 26.60 28.95
N GLY A 797 18.63 27.69 28.81
CA GLY A 797 18.38 28.96 29.49
C GLY A 797 17.47 29.95 28.74
N PHE A 798 17.06 29.64 27.51
CA PHE A 798 16.37 30.60 26.64
C PHE A 798 15.08 30.01 26.06
N GLN A 799 14.00 30.79 26.13
CA GLN A 799 12.65 30.42 25.64
C GLN A 799 12.22 31.23 24.42
N ASP A 800 13.11 32.07 23.90
CA ASP A 800 12.85 33.08 22.88
C ASP A 800 13.66 32.85 21.60
N TYR A 801 13.97 31.58 21.32
CA TYR A 801 14.57 31.20 20.05
C TYR A 801 13.61 31.41 18.89
N TYR A 802 14.13 31.95 17.79
CA TYR A 802 13.44 32.09 16.51
C TYR A 802 14.38 31.74 15.36
N LEU A 803 13.80 31.29 14.26
CA LEU A 803 14.50 30.90 13.04
C LEU A 803 14.69 32.11 12.12
N ILE A 804 15.81 32.15 11.42
CA ILE A 804 16.18 33.22 10.49
C ILE A 804 16.72 32.60 9.20
N TRP A 805 16.24 33.09 8.06
CA TRP A 805 16.84 32.92 6.75
C TRP A 805 17.30 34.28 6.22
N GLY A 806 18.45 34.34 5.56
CA GLY A 806 18.98 35.62 5.09
C GLY A 806 20.06 35.55 4.02
N LEU A 807 20.55 36.74 3.69
CA LEU A 807 21.52 37.03 2.63
C LEU A 807 22.72 37.76 3.25
N HIS A 808 23.93 37.35 2.87
CA HIS A 808 25.17 38.04 3.16
C HIS A 808 25.84 38.52 1.87
N TYR A 809 26.20 39.80 1.78
CA TYR A 809 26.65 40.47 0.54
C TYR A 809 25.68 40.28 -0.65
N GLY A 810 24.38 40.43 -0.39
CA GLY A 810 23.33 40.52 -1.41
C GLY A 810 22.89 39.21 -2.06
N GLY A 811 22.24 39.34 -3.22
CA GLY A 811 21.62 38.23 -3.96
C GLY A 811 20.09 38.24 -3.84
N ALA A 812 19.43 37.20 -4.34
CA ALA A 812 18.00 37.01 -4.20
C ALA A 812 17.65 35.52 -4.01
N LEU A 813 16.69 35.26 -3.12
CA LEU A 813 16.40 33.94 -2.58
C LEU A 813 14.89 33.74 -2.41
N ALA A 814 14.39 32.62 -2.90
CA ALA A 814 13.07 32.09 -2.55
C ALA A 814 13.24 30.95 -1.53
N ILE A 815 12.32 30.85 -0.57
CA ILE A 815 12.22 29.79 0.45
C ILE A 815 10.79 29.26 0.43
N ASP A 816 10.65 27.94 0.51
CA ASP A 816 9.36 27.26 0.52
C ASP A 816 9.39 25.96 1.33
N ASP A 817 8.22 25.37 1.58
CA ASP A 817 8.05 24.05 2.20
C ASP A 817 8.84 23.89 3.51
N ILE A 818 8.70 24.84 4.44
CA ILE A 818 9.44 24.78 5.71
C ILE A 818 8.79 23.75 6.63
N VAL A 819 9.59 22.77 7.07
CA VAL A 819 9.23 21.75 8.06
C VAL A 819 10.13 21.91 9.28
N VAL A 820 9.55 22.11 10.46
CA VAL A 820 10.27 22.17 11.75
C VAL A 820 9.82 20.99 12.61
N THR A 821 10.73 20.08 12.91
CA THR A 821 10.48 18.90 13.75
C THR A 821 11.24 19.06 15.05
N ALA A 822 10.53 19.01 16.18
CA ALA A 822 11.17 18.87 17.49
C ALA A 822 11.59 17.41 17.71
N HIS A 823 12.68 17.20 18.43
CA HIS A 823 13.14 15.91 18.89
C HIS A 823 13.36 16.00 20.39
N PRO A 824 12.82 15.05 21.19
CA PRO A 824 12.97 15.05 22.65
C PRO A 824 14.44 14.97 23.10
#